data_AF-A0A970C0D7-F1
#
_entry.id   AF-A0A970C0D7-F1
#
_cell.length_a   1.000
_cell.length_b   1.000
_cell.length_c   1.000
_cell.angle_alpha   90.00
_cell.angle_beta   90.00
_cell.angle_gamma   90.00
#
_symmetry.space_group_name_H-M   'P 1'
#
loop_
_entity.id
_entity.type
_entity.pdbx_description
1 polymer ?
#
loop_
_entity_poly.entity_id
_entity_poly.type
_entity_poly.pdbx_seq_one_letter_code
_entity_poly.pdbx_strand_id
1 'polypeptide(L)'
;MSAAPMRVLTAVILLHLAASAPAAPLAGDANGDRRVDLDDFVLLKTNFGTPAGAVWGQGDFDADGDVDLDDFVILKHHFGDVAPATGRPVLTVVESPGDHYRVTAHDSVDPDLGYWEILVDVQSGGIYSFRDLTDAGTGDGHASVLDASAYNRKATLFRFDGRGGDVFSRQAPVGGLADRLTFTTDPDGRSFTIAYEETADSSDWYHGSYADGDRSLSPGELLTAAALVIRPPGVDGTAWEWTIRYENVCDHALSAKIWAVDSRQLHLYGGLAKTADGETARVDGPWDPLAPVSFTRWTLGDNAALGLTAGRQFILDCQSGLEGHTHGGSVSTGSWAGFDYRSYGAGYGLTAEAALQPGGVRVESGQLIIDIAGEGASVPPTADAGPDQTLIDADDSGAEDVSLDGSPSGDPDGTIVAYDWREDGVTIATGATPMISLAPGVHTIELVVTDDAGDTGSDTVVITVQAYLNLPPDVEAGPHLKVTAGSEVPLFGSAADDGLPLTGSLATAWSQVDGPAIAVFQAPDALSTTAVFPADGVYTLQLLADDGELAAADTLTVTVDSTTPAPQWRGSITQYGITWTFDHVHQTGQFANGDWWVVGPVSITAIDPVSEVVIGTTSLDGFVAGGADPRPRTMNGSMLDPVTPPGGSRQGFDSEMYIWHSISGAIYGPKYDAAMNVALGVSAATPLRIPQAASLVSTISHPQGAQPQLKAAAVLTVLDDVPPDNGATCFRPPYSGADKPLYSIYALRKDLLPNLPLVANTPSLASVAATFQRPWIDHFGHVGDGTQYSSPTDNMPSYGREYSMAVGRAALLLLLDEAQLVATQGRNKDELLIRFVQLGIDLYHVTENGGYWWGKGGLNHGRKWPILFAGLMLDHEHMRTIGSRSKSMPYWGFAEDAQTGFLSQADVDRTHSAQWRPDTRAAQLIPCEADDVGTPEWNGGGWAPGLDPYGLNLYYGTPYRTIDGMSYPGPVLAALIMGQRSAWNHEALFDYTDRYVAWSLAWNAGYSQQDIDVYIYGGAFQRAMWEAYRATCPPVWSE
;
A
#
# COMPACT_ATOMS: atom_id res chain seq x y z
N MET A 1 44.40 0.84 -36.99
CA MET A 1 43.48 0.84 -38.14
C MET A 1 42.16 0.30 -37.61
N SER A 2 41.04 1.01 -37.72
CA SER A 2 40.81 2.34 -38.31
C SER A 2 39.52 2.97 -37.72
N ALA A 3 39.50 4.29 -37.54
CA ALA A 3 38.26 5.06 -37.50
C ALA A 3 37.73 5.24 -38.94
N ALA A 4 36.47 5.57 -39.21
CA ALA A 4 35.28 5.82 -38.38
C ALA A 4 34.06 5.11 -39.05
N PRO A 5 32.76 5.30 -38.71
CA PRO A 5 32.05 6.48 -38.17
C PRO A 5 31.94 6.45 -36.62
N MET A 6 31.25 7.36 -35.91
CA MET A 6 30.56 8.60 -36.33
C MET A 6 31.32 9.84 -35.86
N ARG A 7 31.26 10.93 -36.64
CA ARG A 7 31.98 12.19 -36.35
C ARG A 7 31.06 13.42 -36.37
N VAL A 8 29.78 13.21 -36.11
CA VAL A 8 28.68 14.14 -36.45
C VAL A 8 28.06 14.80 -35.20
N LEU A 9 27.90 14.07 -34.10
CA LEU A 9 27.19 14.57 -32.90
C LEU A 9 27.91 15.72 -32.18
N THR A 10 29.24 15.66 -32.07
CA THR A 10 30.05 16.58 -31.25
C THR A 10 30.18 18.01 -31.79
N ALA A 11 29.57 18.34 -32.94
CA ALA A 11 29.85 19.56 -33.69
C ALA A 11 28.67 20.56 -33.85
N VAL A 12 27.44 20.15 -33.53
CA VAL A 12 26.23 20.98 -33.74
C VAL A 12 25.85 21.76 -32.47
N ILE A 13 26.34 21.32 -31.31
CA ILE A 13 25.77 21.62 -29.99
C ILE A 13 26.81 22.38 -29.15
N LEU A 14 27.12 23.62 -29.56
CA LEU A 14 28.10 24.47 -28.89
C LEU A 14 27.98 25.96 -29.29
N LEU A 15 26.82 26.59 -29.05
CA LEU A 15 26.60 28.01 -29.41
C LEU A 15 25.77 28.82 -28.39
N HIS A 16 26.50 29.59 -27.56
CA HIS A 16 26.07 30.78 -26.82
C HIS A 16 24.93 30.68 -25.79
N LEU A 17 25.24 31.00 -24.53
CA LEU A 17 24.57 32.08 -23.78
C LEU A 17 25.49 32.61 -22.68
N ALA A 18 25.63 33.94 -22.56
CA ALA A 18 26.44 34.59 -21.52
C ALA A 18 26.07 36.07 -21.32
N ALA A 19 25.91 36.46 -20.05
CA ALA A 19 25.93 37.80 -19.48
C ALA A 19 24.83 38.83 -19.86
N SER A 20 23.99 39.16 -18.86
CA SER A 20 23.67 40.56 -18.53
C SER A 20 23.51 40.74 -17.00
N ALA A 21 23.43 41.98 -16.53
CA ALA A 21 23.77 42.41 -15.16
C ALA A 21 22.76 42.03 -14.04
N PRO A 22 23.17 42.09 -12.75
CA PRO A 22 22.28 41.85 -11.61
C PRO A 22 21.26 42.98 -11.40
N ALA A 23 20.07 42.63 -10.90
CA ALA A 23 19.03 43.55 -10.45
C ALA A 23 19.31 44.13 -9.04
N ALA A 24 18.57 45.19 -8.69
CA ALA A 24 18.62 45.90 -7.40
C ALA A 24 18.16 45.02 -6.21
N PRO A 25 18.51 45.38 -4.95
CA PRO A 25 17.98 44.72 -3.76
C PRO A 25 16.47 44.91 -3.61
N LEU A 26 15.84 44.00 -2.87
CA LEU A 26 14.41 43.97 -2.58
C LEU A 26 14.12 44.83 -1.33
N ALA A 27 12.98 45.53 -1.27
CA ALA A 27 12.64 46.38 -0.12
C ALA A 27 12.36 45.50 1.11
N GLY A 28 13.05 45.75 2.24
CA GLY A 28 12.97 44.91 3.44
C GLY A 28 13.98 43.74 3.51
N ASP A 29 14.70 43.44 2.42
CA ASP A 29 15.77 42.43 2.36
C ASP A 29 17.06 43.03 2.93
N ALA A 30 17.34 42.82 4.22
CA ALA A 30 18.55 43.31 4.88
C ALA A 30 19.75 42.40 4.63
N ASN A 31 19.52 41.09 4.54
CA ASN A 31 20.59 40.10 4.45
C ASN A 31 21.21 40.02 3.03
N GLY A 32 20.42 40.31 1.98
CA GLY A 32 20.81 40.38 0.58
C GLY A 32 20.50 39.12 -0.26
N ASP A 33 19.76 38.14 0.26
CA ASP A 33 19.45 36.87 -0.42
C ASP A 33 18.28 36.93 -1.44
N ARG A 34 17.59 38.08 -1.53
CA ARG A 34 16.40 38.36 -2.37
C ARG A 34 15.09 37.77 -1.87
N ARG A 35 14.97 37.56 -0.57
CA ARG A 35 13.74 37.34 0.18
C ARG A 35 13.57 38.42 1.24
N VAL A 36 12.42 38.45 1.89
CA VAL A 36 12.17 39.31 3.06
C VAL A 36 11.53 38.45 4.13
N ASP A 37 12.28 38.05 5.16
CA ASP A 37 11.76 37.13 6.17
C ASP A 37 12.19 37.42 7.62
N LEU A 38 12.11 36.38 8.47
CA LEU A 38 12.36 36.46 9.90
C LEU A 38 13.82 36.80 10.24
N ASP A 39 14.78 36.45 9.38
CA ASP A 39 16.18 36.80 9.61
C ASP A 39 16.43 38.31 9.38
N ASP A 40 15.75 38.92 8.40
CA ASP A 40 15.74 40.39 8.22
C ASP A 40 15.04 41.10 9.38
N PHE A 41 13.93 40.53 9.89
CA PHE A 41 13.27 41.07 11.08
C PHE A 41 14.17 40.97 12.31
N VAL A 42 14.97 39.90 12.45
CA VAL A 42 15.97 39.78 13.51
C VAL A 42 17.07 40.83 13.37
N LEU A 43 17.53 41.14 12.16
CA LEU A 43 18.48 42.23 11.90
C LEU A 43 17.92 43.59 12.31
N LEU A 44 16.72 43.97 11.81
CA LEU A 44 16.06 45.23 12.17
C LEU A 44 15.83 45.33 13.68
N LYS A 45 15.21 44.31 14.28
CA LYS A 45 14.92 44.26 15.73
C LYS A 45 16.18 44.39 16.59
N THR A 46 17.33 43.91 16.12
CA THR A 46 18.60 43.98 16.86
C THR A 46 19.20 45.39 16.86
N ASN A 47 18.90 46.21 15.84
CA ASN A 47 19.38 47.59 15.73
C ASN A 47 18.31 48.65 16.07
N PHE A 48 17.05 48.25 16.28
CA PHE A 48 15.90 49.13 16.54
C PHE A 48 16.15 50.15 17.65
N GLY A 49 15.88 51.43 17.37
CA GLY A 49 16.20 52.57 18.22
C GLY A 49 17.63 53.10 18.07
N THR A 50 18.35 52.74 17.00
CA THR A 50 19.65 53.33 16.63
C THR A 50 19.41 54.74 16.09
N PRO A 51 19.83 55.83 16.76
CA PRO A 51 19.30 57.17 16.50
C PRO A 51 20.08 58.01 15.46
N ALA A 52 20.98 57.38 14.70
CA ALA A 52 21.66 57.89 13.50
C ALA A 52 22.87 56.99 13.13
N GLY A 53 23.12 56.84 11.82
CA GLY A 53 24.29 56.15 11.27
C GLY A 53 24.12 54.65 11.04
N ALA A 54 22.88 54.18 10.89
CA ALA A 54 22.57 52.85 10.40
C ALA A 54 22.85 52.70 8.89
N VAL A 55 22.62 51.49 8.37
CA VAL A 55 22.62 51.16 6.93
C VAL A 55 21.64 50.02 6.67
N TRP A 56 21.17 49.88 5.44
CA TRP A 56 20.27 48.81 4.94
C TRP A 56 20.41 47.43 5.58
N GLY A 57 21.64 46.87 5.63
CA GLY A 57 21.90 45.56 6.23
C GLY A 57 21.80 45.48 7.77
N GLN A 58 21.35 46.56 8.41
CA GLN A 58 21.00 46.65 9.83
C GLN A 58 19.49 46.85 10.04
N GLY A 59 18.70 47.01 8.96
CA GLY A 59 17.26 47.27 8.99
C GLY A 59 16.84 48.73 8.77
N ASP A 60 17.74 49.58 8.25
CA ASP A 60 17.47 50.96 7.80
C ASP A 60 17.02 50.92 6.32
N PHE A 61 15.72 50.76 6.11
CA PHE A 61 15.09 50.41 4.83
C PHE A 61 14.50 51.60 4.07
N ASP A 62 14.36 52.77 4.68
CA ASP A 62 14.07 54.01 3.95
C ASP A 62 15.34 54.85 3.64
N ALA A 63 16.46 54.53 4.30
CA ALA A 63 17.78 55.16 4.18
C ALA A 63 17.87 56.61 4.71
N ASP A 64 17.02 56.99 5.66
CA ASP A 64 17.18 58.19 6.52
C ASP A 64 18.42 58.06 7.44
N GLY A 65 18.73 56.83 7.87
CA GLY A 65 19.91 56.47 8.64
C GLY A 65 19.69 56.27 10.14
N ASP A 66 18.46 56.30 10.66
CA ASP A 66 18.11 55.76 11.98
C ASP A 66 17.52 54.31 11.85
N VAL A 67 16.84 53.72 12.85
CA VAL A 67 16.17 52.40 12.71
C VAL A 67 14.93 52.38 13.61
N ASP A 68 13.75 52.49 13.01
CA ASP A 68 12.53 52.95 13.69
C ASP A 68 11.27 52.12 13.29
N LEU A 69 10.08 52.56 13.70
CA LEU A 69 8.81 51.96 13.31
C LEU A 69 8.52 52.08 11.81
N ASP A 70 9.00 53.12 11.12
CA ASP A 70 8.74 53.29 9.69
C ASP A 70 9.52 52.25 8.85
N ASP A 71 10.75 51.87 9.24
CA ASP A 71 11.47 50.71 8.69
C ASP A 71 10.72 49.39 8.94
N PHE A 72 10.21 49.22 10.16
CA PHE A 72 9.43 48.02 10.50
C PHE A 72 8.14 47.94 9.68
N VAL A 73 7.54 49.09 9.34
CA VAL A 73 6.40 49.16 8.41
C VAL A 73 6.82 48.74 7.00
N ILE A 74 8.01 49.14 6.51
CA ILE A 74 8.53 48.70 5.19
C ILE A 74 8.77 47.18 5.18
N LEU A 75 9.54 46.64 6.13
CA LEU A 75 9.79 45.19 6.21
C LEU A 75 8.49 44.40 6.34
N LYS A 76 7.54 44.86 7.17
CA LYS A 76 6.24 44.23 7.32
C LYS A 76 5.42 44.27 6.02
N HIS A 77 5.54 45.32 5.20
CA HIS A 77 4.83 45.44 3.94
C HIS A 77 5.34 44.50 2.84
N HIS A 78 6.60 44.10 2.92
CA HIS A 78 7.26 43.21 1.95
C HIS A 78 7.52 41.80 2.47
N PHE A 79 7.12 41.48 3.69
CA PHE A 79 7.39 40.19 4.34
C PHE A 79 6.81 39.01 3.54
N GLY A 80 7.70 38.19 2.96
CA GLY A 80 7.37 37.09 2.04
C GLY A 80 7.59 37.37 0.55
N ASP A 81 7.99 38.58 0.16
CA ASP A 81 8.34 38.90 -1.24
C ASP A 81 9.62 38.15 -1.69
N VAL A 82 9.68 37.79 -2.98
CA VAL A 82 10.83 37.11 -3.61
C VAL A 82 11.03 37.60 -5.06
N ALA A 83 12.28 37.89 -5.46
CA ALA A 83 12.58 38.45 -6.78
C ALA A 83 12.91 37.39 -7.87
N PRO A 84 12.24 37.37 -9.05
CA PRO A 84 12.46 36.38 -10.11
C PRO A 84 13.60 36.72 -11.09
N ALA A 85 14.05 35.71 -11.86
CA ALA A 85 15.10 35.82 -12.90
C ALA A 85 14.72 35.05 -14.20
N THR A 86 15.46 35.23 -15.31
CA THR A 86 15.00 34.83 -16.66
C THR A 86 16.08 34.25 -17.61
N GLY A 87 15.82 33.09 -18.24
CA GLY A 87 15.92 33.00 -19.72
C GLY A 87 16.63 31.82 -20.43
N ARG A 88 15.82 30.86 -20.91
CA ARG A 88 15.96 30.04 -22.16
C ARG A 88 16.99 28.89 -22.18
N PRO A 89 16.78 27.85 -23.00
CA PRO A 89 17.65 26.68 -23.10
C PRO A 89 18.97 26.79 -23.89
N VAL A 90 19.90 25.91 -23.48
CA VAL A 90 21.13 25.49 -24.15
C VAL A 90 21.09 23.97 -24.36
N LEU A 91 21.71 23.51 -25.44
CA LEU A 91 21.86 22.08 -25.74
C LEU A 91 23.29 21.66 -25.34
N THR A 92 23.46 20.47 -24.76
CA THR A 92 24.78 19.91 -24.41
C THR A 92 24.90 18.43 -24.82
N VAL A 93 26.05 18.06 -25.37
CA VAL A 93 26.45 16.66 -25.61
C VAL A 93 27.42 16.25 -24.52
N VAL A 94 27.11 15.17 -23.81
CA VAL A 94 28.00 14.61 -22.77
C VAL A 94 28.52 13.26 -23.27
N GLU A 95 29.84 13.17 -23.48
CA GLU A 95 30.50 11.93 -23.87
C GLU A 95 30.59 10.98 -22.67
N SER A 96 29.94 9.81 -22.77
CA SER A 96 29.92 8.77 -21.73
C SER A 96 30.86 7.63 -22.12
N PRO A 97 31.69 7.09 -21.21
CA PRO A 97 32.64 6.03 -21.53
C PRO A 97 31.94 4.66 -21.65
N GLY A 98 31.41 4.36 -22.84
CA GLY A 98 30.74 3.10 -23.13
C GLY A 98 30.14 3.04 -24.53
N ASP A 99 29.12 2.20 -24.69
CA ASP A 99 28.55 1.83 -25.98
C ASP A 99 27.48 2.80 -26.53
N HIS A 100 27.26 3.98 -25.92
CA HIS A 100 26.31 4.98 -26.42
C HIS A 100 26.69 6.43 -26.08
N TYR A 101 26.30 7.38 -26.95
CA TYR A 101 26.32 8.82 -26.68
C TYR A 101 24.99 9.27 -26.05
N ARG A 102 25.04 10.30 -25.20
CA ARG A 102 23.88 10.98 -24.61
C ARG A 102 23.84 12.43 -25.07
N VAL A 103 22.68 12.90 -25.51
CA VAL A 103 22.46 14.30 -25.94
C VAL A 103 21.22 14.84 -25.25
N THR A 104 21.35 16.01 -24.61
CA THR A 104 20.32 16.58 -23.76
C THR A 104 20.12 18.06 -24.05
N ALA A 105 18.88 18.49 -24.23
CA ALA A 105 18.48 19.89 -24.19
C ALA A 105 18.06 20.26 -22.76
N HIS A 106 18.51 21.40 -22.23
CA HIS A 106 18.25 21.86 -20.85
C HIS A 106 18.21 23.39 -20.77
N ASP A 107 17.78 24.01 -19.67
CA ASP A 107 17.80 25.48 -19.58
C ASP A 107 19.25 26.04 -19.58
N SER A 108 19.47 27.28 -20.01
CA SER A 108 20.81 27.90 -20.02
C SER A 108 21.12 28.67 -18.74
N VAL A 109 20.08 29.02 -17.97
CA VAL A 109 20.20 29.58 -16.63
C VAL A 109 20.21 28.46 -15.59
N ASP A 110 19.45 27.39 -15.84
CA ASP A 110 19.43 26.18 -15.02
C ASP A 110 19.69 24.92 -15.88
N PRO A 111 20.93 24.41 -15.94
CA PRO A 111 21.27 23.26 -16.79
C PRO A 111 20.76 21.92 -16.27
N ASP A 112 20.20 21.86 -15.05
CA ASP A 112 19.55 20.66 -14.54
C ASP A 112 18.08 20.56 -15.03
N LEU A 113 17.51 21.68 -15.51
CA LEU A 113 16.13 21.78 -16.01
C LEU A 113 16.05 21.34 -17.49
N GLY A 114 16.04 20.02 -17.69
CA GLY A 114 15.94 19.37 -19.00
C GLY A 114 14.66 19.68 -19.79
N TYR A 115 14.77 19.67 -21.12
CA TYR A 115 13.64 19.74 -22.07
C TYR A 115 13.44 18.41 -22.79
N TRP A 116 14.51 17.74 -23.23
CA TRP A 116 14.47 16.37 -23.76
C TRP A 116 15.86 15.73 -23.82
N GLU A 117 15.91 14.40 -23.86
CA GLU A 117 17.12 13.58 -23.94
C GLU A 117 16.99 12.50 -25.02
N ILE A 118 18.11 12.20 -25.70
CA ILE A 118 18.26 11.02 -26.58
C ILE A 118 19.51 10.20 -26.24
N LEU A 119 19.42 8.89 -26.43
CA LEU A 119 20.54 7.96 -26.38
C LEU A 119 20.80 7.34 -27.76
N VAL A 120 22.05 7.43 -28.22
CA VAL A 120 22.50 7.00 -29.56
C VAL A 120 23.57 5.91 -29.40
N ASP A 121 23.33 4.70 -29.88
CA ASP A 121 24.32 3.61 -29.82
C ASP A 121 25.59 3.94 -30.63
N VAL A 122 26.78 3.69 -30.07
CA VAL A 122 28.08 4.10 -30.64
C VAL A 122 28.52 3.23 -31.82
N GLN A 123 28.08 1.96 -31.89
CA GLN A 123 28.48 1.04 -32.96
C GLN A 123 27.53 1.05 -34.16
N SER A 124 26.24 1.28 -33.90
CA SER A 124 25.14 1.18 -34.86
C SER A 124 24.44 2.51 -35.13
N GLY A 125 24.74 3.57 -34.36
CA GLY A 125 24.25 4.95 -34.56
C GLY A 125 22.74 5.14 -34.45
N GLY A 126 21.99 4.12 -34.04
CA GLY A 126 20.56 4.19 -33.85
C GLY A 126 20.21 4.94 -32.57
N ILE A 127 19.21 5.83 -32.64
CA ILE A 127 18.48 6.25 -31.44
C ILE A 127 17.63 5.07 -30.98
N TYR A 128 17.83 4.64 -29.74
CA TYR A 128 17.03 3.58 -29.10
C TYR A 128 16.24 4.10 -27.87
N SER A 129 16.42 5.38 -27.55
CA SER A 129 15.66 6.10 -26.53
C SER A 129 15.54 7.57 -26.90
N PHE A 130 14.31 8.07 -26.93
CA PHE A 130 13.95 9.48 -26.79
C PHE A 130 13.18 9.63 -25.47
N ARG A 131 13.31 10.77 -24.81
CA ARG A 131 12.63 11.11 -23.56
C ARG A 131 12.31 12.61 -23.54
N ASP A 132 11.04 12.96 -23.36
CA ASP A 132 10.63 14.32 -22.98
C ASP A 132 11.01 14.57 -21.51
N LEU A 133 11.43 15.78 -21.18
CA LEU A 133 11.78 16.22 -19.82
C LEU A 133 10.98 17.45 -19.38
N THR A 134 10.20 18.07 -20.27
CA THR A 134 9.29 19.18 -19.95
C THR A 134 7.93 18.68 -19.49
N ASP A 135 7.79 18.39 -18.20
CA ASP A 135 6.46 18.11 -17.62
C ASP A 135 5.56 19.35 -17.64
N ALA A 136 4.51 19.26 -18.47
CA ALA A 136 3.29 20.02 -18.33
C ALA A 136 2.09 19.13 -18.70
N GLY A 137 2.06 17.89 -18.18
CA GLY A 137 0.99 16.94 -18.52
C GLY A 137 1.15 15.57 -17.87
N THR A 138 0.20 15.24 -16.99
CA THR A 138 -0.09 13.93 -16.37
C THR A 138 0.75 12.74 -16.86
N GLY A 139 1.90 12.53 -16.21
CA GLY A 139 2.40 11.18 -15.87
C GLY A 139 2.57 10.16 -17.00
N ASP A 140 3.03 10.55 -18.20
CA ASP A 140 3.79 9.62 -19.06
C ASP A 140 4.70 10.36 -20.06
N GLY A 141 5.82 10.87 -19.56
CA GLY A 141 6.89 11.46 -20.37
C GLY A 141 7.61 10.39 -21.20
N HIS A 142 6.99 9.98 -22.31
CA HIS A 142 7.33 8.80 -23.11
C HIS A 142 8.83 8.51 -23.24
N ALA A 143 9.27 7.43 -22.58
CA ALA A 143 10.57 6.81 -22.79
C ALA A 143 10.38 5.44 -23.46
N SER A 144 10.11 5.42 -24.77
CA SER A 144 9.93 4.20 -25.56
C SER A 144 11.24 3.40 -25.67
N VAL A 145 11.58 2.64 -24.63
CA VAL A 145 12.74 1.75 -24.62
C VAL A 145 12.45 0.55 -25.51
N LEU A 146 13.13 0.48 -26.66
CA LEU A 146 13.05 -0.66 -27.56
C LEU A 146 13.83 -1.84 -26.96
N ASP A 147 13.12 -2.86 -26.49
CA ASP A 147 13.71 -4.06 -25.89
C ASP A 147 14.66 -4.79 -26.86
N ALA A 148 15.90 -4.99 -26.42
CA ALA A 148 16.98 -5.62 -27.15
C ALA A 148 17.49 -6.93 -26.48
N SER A 149 16.66 -7.59 -25.67
CA SER A 149 17.06 -8.70 -24.77
C SER A 149 17.17 -10.10 -25.40
N ALA A 150 17.20 -10.25 -26.73
CA ALA A 150 17.46 -11.54 -27.38
C ALA A 150 18.27 -11.48 -28.68
N TYR A 151 19.28 -12.34 -28.80
CA TYR A 151 20.13 -12.47 -29.99
C TYR A 151 19.45 -13.25 -31.14
N ASN A 152 18.19 -12.91 -31.47
CA ASN A 152 17.51 -13.46 -32.65
C ASN A 152 16.60 -12.46 -33.38
N ARG A 153 17.22 -11.35 -33.80
CA ARG A 153 16.89 -10.65 -35.06
C ARG A 153 15.41 -10.27 -35.26
N LYS A 154 14.89 -9.41 -34.41
CA LYS A 154 13.95 -8.37 -34.85
C LYS A 154 14.52 -6.99 -34.52
N ALA A 155 14.73 -6.16 -35.53
CA ALA A 155 15.02 -4.74 -35.36
C ALA A 155 13.71 -3.96 -35.50
N THR A 156 13.14 -3.56 -34.38
CA THR A 156 12.02 -2.63 -34.33
C THR A 156 12.59 -1.21 -34.26
N LEU A 157 12.22 -0.34 -35.20
CA LEU A 157 12.81 1.00 -35.31
C LEU A 157 12.06 2.03 -34.44
N PHE A 158 10.74 1.89 -34.33
CA PHE A 158 9.87 2.71 -33.47
C PHE A 158 8.65 1.91 -33.01
N ARG A 159 8.22 2.15 -31.77
CA ARG A 159 7.07 1.51 -31.11
C ARG A 159 6.34 2.51 -30.21
N PHE A 160 5.01 2.41 -30.20
CA PHE A 160 4.08 3.03 -29.26
C PHE A 160 3.07 1.95 -28.87
N ASP A 161 2.51 1.98 -27.66
CA ASP A 161 1.76 0.87 -27.07
C ASP A 161 0.38 1.24 -26.51
N GLY A 162 0.03 2.52 -26.41
CA GLY A 162 -1.24 2.98 -25.79
C GLY A 162 -2.56 2.49 -26.43
N ARG A 163 -2.55 1.91 -27.65
CA ARG A 163 -3.70 1.16 -28.23
C ARG A 163 -3.40 0.36 -29.53
N GLY A 164 -2.15 0.12 -29.88
CA GLY A 164 -1.82 -0.63 -31.11
C GLY A 164 -0.36 -1.09 -31.23
N GLY A 165 -0.10 -2.12 -32.04
CA GLY A 165 1.22 -2.77 -32.17
C GLY A 165 2.24 -2.12 -33.11
N ASP A 166 3.37 -2.82 -33.27
CA ASP A 166 4.65 -2.34 -33.84
C ASP A 166 4.55 -1.61 -35.20
N VAL A 167 5.04 -0.36 -35.24
CA VAL A 167 4.93 0.56 -36.39
C VAL A 167 6.05 0.35 -37.43
N PHE A 168 7.27 0.11 -36.98
CA PHE A 168 8.39 -0.31 -37.84
C PHE A 168 9.04 -1.55 -37.23
N SER A 169 8.82 -2.74 -37.77
CA SER A 169 9.54 -3.96 -37.36
C SER A 169 10.19 -4.67 -38.56
N ARG A 170 11.38 -5.24 -38.36
CA ARG A 170 12.12 -5.94 -39.41
C ARG A 170 12.81 -7.20 -38.87
N GLN A 171 12.71 -8.33 -39.57
CA GLN A 171 13.30 -9.63 -39.17
C GLN A 171 14.84 -9.73 -39.27
N ALA A 172 15.56 -8.61 -39.41
CA ALA A 172 17.02 -8.60 -39.45
C ALA A 172 17.59 -7.25 -38.97
N PRO A 173 18.68 -7.24 -38.17
CA PRO A 173 19.45 -6.04 -37.87
C PRO A 173 20.15 -5.51 -39.12
N VAL A 174 20.14 -4.18 -39.28
CA VAL A 174 20.77 -3.48 -40.40
C VAL A 174 22.18 -3.03 -39.99
N GLY A 175 23.20 -3.43 -40.75
CA GLY A 175 24.56 -2.90 -40.57
C GLY A 175 24.65 -1.48 -41.14
N GLY A 176 25.21 -0.54 -40.37
CA GLY A 176 25.33 0.86 -40.81
C GLY A 176 24.03 1.67 -40.75
N LEU A 177 23.08 1.29 -39.87
CA LEU A 177 21.86 2.05 -39.60
C LEU A 177 22.15 3.53 -39.28
N ALA A 178 23.23 3.76 -38.51
CA ALA A 178 23.92 5.03 -38.26
C ALA A 178 23.95 5.98 -39.46
N ASP A 179 24.48 5.49 -40.58
CA ASP A 179 24.85 6.30 -41.74
C ASP A 179 23.66 6.51 -42.70
N ARG A 180 22.48 6.00 -42.32
CA ARG A 180 21.20 6.09 -43.03
C ARG A 180 20.16 6.96 -42.32
N LEU A 181 20.43 7.38 -41.08
CA LEU A 181 19.55 8.24 -40.29
C LEU A 181 19.99 9.70 -40.38
N THR A 182 19.05 10.58 -40.76
CA THR A 182 19.25 12.04 -40.82
C THR A 182 18.34 12.72 -39.81
N PHE A 183 18.90 13.68 -39.07
CA PHE A 183 18.21 14.48 -38.05
C PHE A 183 18.19 15.95 -38.47
N THR A 184 17.01 16.55 -38.56
CA THR A 184 16.84 17.99 -38.84
C THR A 184 15.87 18.61 -37.86
N THR A 185 16.34 19.62 -37.12
CA THR A 185 15.50 20.51 -36.31
C THR A 185 14.78 21.49 -37.23
N ASP A 186 13.48 21.70 -37.02
CA ASP A 186 12.70 22.63 -37.83
C ASP A 186 12.99 24.10 -37.44
N PRO A 187 12.71 25.08 -38.31
CA PRO A 187 13.02 26.50 -38.07
C PRO A 187 12.28 27.17 -36.91
N ASP A 188 11.34 26.48 -36.25
CA ASP A 188 10.68 26.93 -35.02
C ASP A 188 11.55 26.73 -33.76
N GLY A 189 12.63 25.95 -33.87
CA GLY A 189 13.53 25.62 -32.76
C GLY A 189 12.91 24.71 -31.68
N ARG A 190 11.81 24.01 -31.99
CA ARG A 190 11.07 23.15 -31.05
C ARG A 190 10.58 21.82 -31.66
N SER A 191 10.35 21.77 -32.97
CA SER A 191 10.00 20.55 -33.70
C SER A 191 11.24 19.91 -34.33
N PHE A 192 11.20 18.60 -34.59
CA PHE A 192 12.28 17.91 -35.28
C PHE A 192 11.79 16.73 -36.14
N THR A 193 12.59 16.40 -37.15
CA THR A 193 12.35 15.30 -38.09
C THR A 193 13.49 14.29 -38.02
N ILE A 194 13.12 13.00 -37.99
CA ILE A 194 14.01 11.85 -38.16
C ILE A 194 13.69 11.21 -39.51
N ALA A 195 14.65 11.15 -40.42
CA ALA A 195 14.51 10.49 -41.73
C ALA A 195 15.43 9.26 -41.83
N TYR A 196 14.93 8.19 -42.42
CA TYR A 196 15.67 6.97 -42.79
C TYR A 196 15.63 6.80 -44.31
N GLU A 197 16.80 6.70 -44.95
CA GLU A 197 16.92 6.43 -46.39
C GLU A 197 17.66 5.10 -46.64
N GLU A 198 17.19 4.33 -47.62
CA GLU A 198 17.76 3.04 -47.99
C GLU A 198 18.24 3.06 -49.44
N THR A 199 19.54 2.79 -49.64
CA THR A 199 20.14 2.66 -50.98
C THR A 199 19.49 1.52 -51.75
N ALA A 200 19.05 1.77 -52.99
CA ALA A 200 18.29 0.83 -53.82
C ALA A 200 18.95 -0.54 -54.09
N ASP A 201 20.24 -0.70 -53.79
CA ASP A 201 20.98 -1.97 -53.90
C ASP A 201 20.78 -2.92 -52.68
N SER A 202 20.02 -2.49 -51.67
CA SER A 202 19.87 -3.19 -50.39
C SER A 202 18.93 -4.41 -50.50
N SER A 203 19.40 -5.60 -50.13
CA SER A 203 18.67 -6.87 -50.26
C SER A 203 17.65 -7.14 -49.13
N ASP A 204 17.07 -6.08 -48.56
CA ASP A 204 16.85 -6.01 -47.12
C ASP A 204 15.39 -5.61 -46.78
N TRP A 205 14.48 -6.59 -46.91
CA TRP A 205 13.01 -6.37 -46.94
C TRP A 205 12.38 -5.87 -45.63
N TYR A 206 11.30 -5.10 -45.76
CA TYR A 206 10.45 -4.55 -44.69
C TYR A 206 9.06 -5.21 -44.68
N HIS A 207 8.44 -5.33 -43.49
CA HIS A 207 7.04 -5.77 -43.34
C HIS A 207 6.34 -4.96 -42.24
N GLY A 208 5.18 -4.38 -42.56
CA GLY A 208 4.32 -3.70 -41.58
C GLY A 208 3.40 -4.70 -40.85
N SER A 209 3.22 -4.50 -39.54
CA SER A 209 2.50 -5.43 -38.65
C SER A 209 0.97 -5.37 -38.70
N TYR A 210 0.41 -4.50 -39.56
CA TYR A 210 -1.01 -4.09 -39.53
C TYR A 210 -1.78 -4.34 -40.85
N ALA A 211 -1.35 -5.33 -41.64
CA ALA A 211 -1.98 -5.70 -42.90
C ALA A 211 -2.47 -7.15 -42.91
N ASP A 212 -3.69 -7.38 -42.45
CA ASP A 212 -4.41 -8.64 -42.70
C ASP A 212 -4.82 -8.73 -44.19
N GLY A 213 -4.09 -9.53 -44.95
CA GLY A 213 -4.39 -9.89 -46.35
C GLY A 213 -3.96 -8.86 -47.41
N ASP A 214 -3.45 -9.37 -48.55
CA ASP A 214 -3.22 -8.75 -49.88
C ASP A 214 -2.60 -7.34 -49.98
N ARG A 215 -2.17 -6.72 -48.88
CA ARG A 215 -1.47 -5.43 -48.81
C ARG A 215 -0.11 -5.50 -48.13
N SER A 216 0.36 -6.69 -47.80
CA SER A 216 1.78 -6.93 -47.52
C SER A 216 2.58 -6.66 -48.80
N LEU A 217 3.53 -5.72 -48.75
CA LEU A 217 4.49 -5.49 -49.84
C LEU A 217 5.15 -6.83 -50.24
N SER A 218 5.22 -7.06 -51.55
CA SER A 218 5.82 -8.27 -52.11
C SER A 218 7.35 -8.24 -51.95
N PRO A 219 8.02 -9.39 -51.73
CA PRO A 219 9.48 -9.48 -51.75
C PRO A 219 10.04 -9.05 -53.13
N GLY A 220 10.43 -7.78 -53.21
CA GLY A 220 10.76 -7.08 -54.46
C GLY A 220 10.45 -5.57 -54.41
N GLU A 221 9.51 -5.12 -53.58
CA GLU A 221 9.07 -3.73 -53.53
C GLU A 221 9.92 -2.89 -52.54
N LEU A 222 10.89 -2.16 -53.08
CA LEU A 222 11.82 -1.31 -52.33
C LEU A 222 11.17 0.02 -51.87
N LEU A 223 10.74 0.06 -50.61
CA LEU A 223 10.69 1.31 -49.85
C LEU A 223 12.09 1.94 -49.83
N THR A 224 12.20 3.21 -50.21
CA THR A 224 13.49 3.89 -50.38
C THR A 224 13.72 5.04 -49.38
N ALA A 225 12.65 5.62 -48.83
CA ALA A 225 12.73 6.59 -47.74
C ALA A 225 11.49 6.52 -46.82
N ALA A 226 11.69 6.76 -45.53
CA ALA A 226 10.64 6.97 -44.54
C ALA A 226 11.05 8.05 -43.53
N ALA A 227 10.13 8.92 -43.13
CA ALA A 227 10.41 10.00 -42.18
C ALA A 227 9.34 10.10 -41.09
N LEU A 228 9.78 10.30 -39.85
CA LEU A 228 8.99 10.57 -38.66
C LEU A 228 9.19 12.03 -38.25
N VAL A 229 8.11 12.81 -38.24
CA VAL A 229 8.09 14.22 -37.82
C VAL A 229 7.41 14.29 -36.46
N ILE A 230 8.03 14.96 -35.49
CA ILE A 230 7.53 15.12 -34.11
C ILE A 230 7.41 16.62 -33.80
N ARG A 231 6.27 17.03 -33.23
CA ARG A 231 5.91 18.42 -32.95
C ARG A 231 5.38 18.59 -31.52
N PRO A 232 5.80 19.63 -30.80
CA PRO A 232 5.35 19.89 -29.44
C PRO A 232 3.82 20.10 -29.38
N PRO A 233 3.19 19.83 -28.22
CA PRO A 233 1.77 20.02 -28.02
C PRO A 233 1.32 21.46 -28.32
N GLY A 234 0.07 21.59 -28.74
CA GLY A 234 -0.61 22.88 -28.83
C GLY A 234 -0.84 23.52 -27.45
N VAL A 235 -1.42 24.72 -27.45
CA VAL A 235 -1.64 25.53 -26.23
C VAL A 235 -2.48 24.80 -25.16
N ASP A 236 -3.24 23.80 -25.57
CA ASP A 236 -4.16 23.02 -24.74
C ASP A 236 -3.50 21.76 -24.11
N GLY A 237 -2.21 21.51 -24.39
CA GLY A 237 -1.34 20.58 -23.64
C GLY A 237 -1.50 19.08 -23.85
N THR A 238 -2.68 18.57 -24.24
CA THR A 238 -3.03 17.15 -24.01
C THR A 238 -2.31 16.07 -24.86
N ALA A 239 -1.56 16.40 -25.92
CA ALA A 239 -0.73 15.44 -26.67
C ALA A 239 0.28 16.10 -27.62
N TRP A 240 1.45 15.49 -27.79
CA TRP A 240 2.38 15.75 -28.90
C TRP A 240 1.79 15.28 -30.25
N GLU A 241 1.98 16.03 -31.34
CA GLU A 241 1.62 15.57 -32.68
C GLU A 241 2.81 14.88 -33.36
N TRP A 242 2.59 13.69 -33.92
CA TRP A 242 3.55 13.01 -34.79
C TRP A 242 2.94 12.60 -36.14
N THR A 243 3.77 12.48 -37.16
CA THR A 243 3.35 12.05 -38.50
C THR A 243 4.45 11.22 -39.15
N ILE A 244 4.09 10.10 -39.78
CA ILE A 244 5.00 9.32 -40.61
C ILE A 244 4.71 9.58 -42.08
N ARG A 245 5.77 9.66 -42.89
CA ARG A 245 5.71 9.70 -44.35
C ARG A 245 6.56 8.58 -44.94
N TYR A 246 6.05 7.94 -45.97
CA TYR A 246 6.77 6.96 -46.78
C TYR A 246 6.78 7.47 -48.22
N GLU A 247 7.88 7.27 -48.95
CA GLU A 247 7.92 7.58 -50.38
C GLU A 247 8.10 6.31 -51.23
N ASN A 248 7.61 6.40 -52.48
CA ASN A 248 7.81 5.51 -53.64
C ASN A 248 6.84 4.35 -53.95
N VAL A 249 5.80 4.04 -53.16
CA VAL A 249 4.71 3.12 -53.62
C VAL A 249 3.30 3.56 -53.16
N CYS A 250 2.56 4.20 -54.07
CA CYS A 250 1.14 4.61 -53.97
C CYS A 250 0.76 5.68 -52.91
N ASP A 251 -0.17 6.58 -53.27
CA ASP A 251 -0.57 7.76 -52.47
C ASP A 251 -1.47 7.44 -51.25
N HIS A 252 -1.00 6.60 -50.33
CA HIS A 252 -1.72 6.21 -49.11
C HIS A 252 -1.07 6.78 -47.84
N ALA A 253 -1.23 8.10 -47.64
CA ALA A 253 -0.89 8.74 -46.38
C ALA A 253 -1.86 8.30 -45.27
N LEU A 254 -1.36 7.59 -44.26
CA LEU A 254 -2.07 7.30 -43.02
C LEU A 254 -1.82 8.42 -41.99
N SER A 255 -2.82 8.75 -41.20
CA SER A 255 -2.74 9.76 -40.14
C SER A 255 -3.71 9.39 -39.02
N ALA A 256 -3.28 9.49 -37.76
CA ALA A 256 -4.05 9.05 -36.61
C ALA A 256 -3.86 10.00 -35.42
N LYS A 257 -4.83 9.99 -34.49
CA LYS A 257 -4.80 10.68 -33.18
C LYS A 257 -5.51 9.79 -32.17
N ILE A 258 -5.13 9.89 -30.88
CA ILE A 258 -5.67 9.07 -29.78
C ILE A 258 -6.10 10.00 -28.63
N TRP A 259 -7.15 9.61 -27.90
CA TRP A 259 -7.71 10.26 -26.71
C TRP A 259 -8.05 9.17 -25.67
N ALA A 260 -8.08 9.51 -24.38
CA ALA A 260 -8.37 8.57 -23.27
C ALA A 260 -9.81 8.72 -22.73
N VAL A 261 -10.38 7.61 -22.22
CA VAL A 261 -11.74 7.51 -21.61
C VAL A 261 -11.73 6.34 -20.59
N ASP A 262 -12.59 6.39 -19.56
CA ASP A 262 -12.44 5.62 -18.31
C ASP A 262 -13.60 4.64 -17.96
N SER A 263 -13.27 3.66 -17.11
CA SER A 263 -14.11 2.84 -16.22
C SER A 263 -14.94 1.64 -16.75
N ARG A 264 -14.67 0.45 -16.17
CA ARG A 264 -15.54 -0.73 -15.89
C ARG A 264 -16.28 -1.42 -17.08
N GLN A 265 -16.40 -2.75 -17.20
CA GLN A 265 -16.01 -3.90 -16.36
C GLN A 265 -15.85 -5.20 -17.24
N LEU A 266 -15.84 -6.38 -16.59
CA LEU A 266 -15.91 -7.76 -17.15
C LEU A 266 -14.60 -8.45 -17.63
N HIS A 267 -14.37 -9.68 -17.15
CA HIS A 267 -13.34 -10.62 -17.62
C HIS A 267 -14.02 -11.85 -18.24
N LEU A 268 -13.65 -12.19 -19.49
CA LEU A 268 -13.90 -13.49 -20.10
C LEU A 268 -12.59 -14.06 -20.67
N TYR A 269 -12.05 -15.10 -20.04
CA TYR A 269 -10.91 -15.85 -20.56
C TYR A 269 -11.40 -16.94 -21.52
N GLY A 270 -11.14 -16.78 -22.82
CA GLY A 270 -11.66 -17.68 -23.86
C GLY A 270 -10.88 -17.65 -25.17
N GLY A 271 -9.59 -18.00 -25.14
CA GLY A 271 -8.79 -18.15 -26.35
C GLY A 271 -9.00 -19.50 -27.05
N LEU A 272 -9.47 -19.51 -28.29
CA LEU A 272 -9.51 -20.69 -29.17
C LEU A 272 -8.77 -20.43 -30.49
N ALA A 273 -7.91 -21.36 -30.90
CA ALA A 273 -7.09 -21.28 -32.11
C ALA A 273 -7.38 -22.44 -33.09
N LYS A 274 -7.25 -22.12 -34.39
CA LYS A 274 -7.40 -22.98 -35.59
C LYS A 274 -6.08 -23.73 -35.87
N THR A 275 -5.91 -24.80 -36.67
CA THR A 275 -6.69 -25.57 -37.70
C THR A 275 -5.98 -26.96 -37.83
N ALA A 276 -6.18 -27.93 -38.75
CA ALA A 276 -6.98 -28.14 -39.97
C ALA A 276 -7.04 -29.65 -40.35
N ASP A 277 -8.00 -30.00 -41.21
CA ASP A 277 -7.99 -30.91 -42.39
C ASP A 277 -7.14 -32.20 -42.45
N GLY A 278 -7.74 -33.28 -43.01
CA GLY A 278 -7.01 -34.45 -43.54
C GLY A 278 -7.87 -35.71 -43.78
N GLU A 279 -8.06 -36.12 -45.04
CA GLU A 279 -8.99 -37.19 -45.44
C GLU A 279 -8.41 -38.64 -45.48
N THR A 280 -9.34 -39.60 -45.65
CA THR A 280 -9.24 -40.96 -46.25
C THR A 280 -9.15 -42.18 -45.29
N ALA A 281 -9.58 -43.35 -45.81
CA ALA A 281 -9.92 -44.54 -45.03
C ALA A 281 -9.49 -45.85 -45.72
N ARG A 282 -9.28 -46.95 -44.95
CA ARG A 282 -9.71 -48.36 -45.24
C ARG A 282 -9.08 -49.46 -44.34
N VAL A 283 -9.96 -50.34 -43.82
CA VAL A 283 -9.94 -51.83 -43.92
C VAL A 283 -8.80 -52.67 -43.28
N ASP A 284 -9.18 -53.34 -42.19
CA ASP A 284 -9.06 -54.78 -41.82
C ASP A 284 -7.69 -55.53 -41.76
N GLY A 285 -7.41 -56.10 -40.58
CA GLY A 285 -6.38 -57.12 -40.31
C GLY A 285 -6.44 -57.66 -38.86
N PRO A 286 -5.98 -58.90 -38.55
CA PRO A 286 -6.11 -59.52 -37.23
C PRO A 286 -4.93 -59.23 -36.25
N TRP A 287 -5.18 -59.38 -34.95
CA TRP A 287 -4.22 -59.08 -33.86
C TRP A 287 -3.86 -60.29 -32.96
N ASP A 288 -2.73 -60.19 -32.24
CA ASP A 288 -2.10 -61.22 -31.39
C ASP A 288 -2.01 -60.72 -29.92
N PRO A 289 -2.53 -61.47 -28.92
CA PRO A 289 -2.58 -61.02 -27.53
C PRO A 289 -1.28 -61.22 -26.72
N LEU A 290 -0.20 -61.81 -27.27
CA LEU A 290 1.04 -62.09 -26.51
C LEU A 290 2.24 -61.20 -26.86
N ALA A 291 2.13 -60.31 -27.85
CA ALA A 291 3.10 -59.24 -28.11
C ALA A 291 2.38 -57.93 -28.48
N PRO A 292 2.67 -56.79 -27.82
CA PRO A 292 1.85 -55.60 -27.94
C PRO A 292 2.04 -54.89 -29.28
N VAL A 293 0.94 -54.58 -29.95
CA VAL A 293 0.89 -53.62 -31.08
C VAL A 293 -0.51 -53.00 -31.17
N SER A 294 -0.59 -51.72 -31.52
CA SER A 294 -1.77 -51.14 -32.18
C SER A 294 -1.88 -51.73 -33.61
N PHE A 295 -3.01 -51.74 -34.34
CA PHE A 295 -4.24 -50.93 -34.32
C PHE A 295 -5.46 -51.91 -34.47
N THR A 296 -6.72 -51.57 -34.77
CA THR A 296 -7.40 -50.37 -35.31
C THR A 296 -8.87 -50.35 -34.87
N ARG A 297 -9.51 -49.18 -34.84
CA ARG A 297 -10.99 -49.07 -34.79
C ARG A 297 -11.59 -49.64 -36.08
N TRP A 298 -12.16 -50.85 -36.03
CA TRP A 298 -13.01 -51.35 -37.11
C TRP A 298 -14.36 -50.62 -37.07
N THR A 299 -14.61 -49.78 -38.07
CA THR A 299 -15.98 -49.32 -38.36
C THR A 299 -16.61 -50.36 -39.28
N LEU A 300 -17.38 -51.28 -38.71
CA LEU A 300 -18.22 -52.19 -39.50
C LEU A 300 -19.24 -51.33 -40.27
N GLY A 301 -19.22 -51.43 -41.60
CA GLY A 301 -20.13 -50.68 -42.45
C GLY A 301 -21.55 -51.22 -42.38
N ASP A 302 -22.51 -50.29 -42.44
CA ASP A 302 -23.97 -50.48 -42.61
C ASP A 302 -24.58 -51.77 -41.98
N ASN A 303 -25.29 -51.58 -40.87
CA ASN A 303 -25.96 -52.65 -40.10
C ASN A 303 -26.85 -53.57 -40.96
N ALA A 304 -27.40 -53.08 -42.07
CA ALA A 304 -28.17 -53.88 -43.02
C ALA A 304 -27.37 -55.07 -43.59
N ALA A 305 -26.06 -54.92 -43.81
CA ALA A 305 -25.21 -55.94 -44.44
C ALA A 305 -24.92 -57.15 -43.52
N LEU A 306 -25.05 -56.99 -42.20
CA LEU A 306 -24.83 -58.05 -41.21
C LEU A 306 -26.12 -58.78 -40.81
N GLY A 307 -27.29 -58.34 -41.29
CA GLY A 307 -28.59 -58.90 -40.91
C GLY A 307 -28.96 -58.64 -39.44
N LEU A 308 -28.35 -57.64 -38.81
CA LEU A 308 -28.63 -57.19 -37.45
C LEU A 308 -29.97 -56.45 -37.42
N THR A 309 -31.03 -57.25 -37.29
CA THR A 309 -32.43 -56.81 -37.22
C THR A 309 -32.88 -56.73 -35.76
N ALA A 310 -33.71 -55.74 -35.44
CA ALA A 310 -34.23 -55.51 -34.09
C ALA A 310 -34.92 -56.76 -33.51
N GLY A 311 -34.84 -56.95 -32.20
CA GLY A 311 -35.35 -58.16 -31.53
C GLY A 311 -34.40 -59.37 -31.55
N ARG A 312 -33.08 -59.14 -31.65
CA ARG A 312 -32.04 -60.14 -31.36
C ARG A 312 -31.19 -59.72 -30.17
N GLN A 313 -30.70 -60.70 -29.42
CA GLN A 313 -29.88 -60.50 -28.22
C GLN A 313 -28.40 -60.79 -28.54
N PHE A 314 -27.50 -60.08 -27.88
CA PHE A 314 -26.07 -60.40 -27.86
C PHE A 314 -25.67 -60.91 -26.47
N ILE A 315 -24.86 -61.97 -26.41
CA ILE A 315 -24.44 -62.62 -25.15
C ILE A 315 -22.91 -62.67 -25.10
N LEU A 316 -22.33 -62.19 -24.00
CA LEU A 316 -20.90 -62.25 -23.70
C LEU A 316 -20.66 -63.08 -22.43
N ASP A 317 -20.01 -64.24 -22.61
CA ASP A 317 -19.72 -65.22 -21.55
C ASP A 317 -18.42 -64.85 -20.80
N CYS A 318 -18.54 -64.17 -19.66
CA CYS A 318 -17.40 -63.65 -18.89
C CYS A 318 -16.94 -64.61 -17.78
N GLN A 319 -16.58 -65.85 -18.17
CA GLN A 319 -16.05 -66.88 -17.27
C GLN A 319 -14.60 -66.59 -16.79
N SER A 320 -14.40 -65.56 -15.97
CA SER A 320 -13.44 -65.57 -14.85
C SER A 320 -13.49 -64.28 -14.01
N GLY A 321 -14.27 -64.36 -12.93
CA GLY A 321 -14.14 -63.65 -11.65
C GLY A 321 -13.55 -62.23 -11.59
N LEU A 322 -14.35 -61.32 -11.02
CA LEU A 322 -13.88 -60.47 -9.91
C LEU A 322 -15.00 -60.35 -8.87
N GLU A 323 -14.67 -60.61 -7.60
CA GLU A 323 -15.62 -60.66 -6.50
C GLU A 323 -15.79 -59.27 -5.86
N GLY A 324 -17.01 -58.95 -5.43
CA GLY A 324 -17.31 -57.72 -4.70
C GLY A 324 -18.15 -58.01 -3.46
N HIS A 325 -17.92 -57.24 -2.39
CA HIS A 325 -18.77 -57.28 -1.19
C HIS A 325 -19.06 -55.88 -0.67
N THR A 326 -20.34 -55.52 -0.70
CA THR A 326 -20.93 -54.36 -0.01
C THR A 326 -21.18 -54.68 1.46
N HIS A 327 -21.12 -53.68 2.35
CA HIS A 327 -21.60 -53.78 3.73
C HIS A 327 -21.98 -52.40 4.29
N GLY A 328 -23.27 -52.19 4.55
CA GLY A 328 -23.80 -50.98 5.21
C GLY A 328 -23.80 -49.72 4.34
N GLY A 329 -24.90 -48.98 4.19
CA GLY A 329 -26.23 -49.19 4.75
C GLY A 329 -27.26 -48.27 4.10
N SER A 330 -28.39 -48.03 4.77
CA SER A 330 -29.43 -47.12 4.30
C SER A 330 -29.71 -46.01 5.31
N VAL A 331 -30.40 -44.95 4.83
CA VAL A 331 -31.06 -43.86 5.59
C VAL A 331 -30.28 -42.54 5.77
N SER A 332 -30.47 -41.67 4.77
CA SER A 332 -30.78 -40.21 4.79
C SER A 332 -29.83 -39.12 5.34
N THR A 333 -29.70 -38.06 4.52
CA THR A 333 -29.51 -36.62 4.83
C THR A 333 -28.28 -36.18 5.64
N GLY A 334 -27.33 -35.52 4.97
CA GLY A 334 -26.31 -34.66 5.60
C GLY A 334 -24.87 -34.84 5.11
N SER A 335 -24.51 -34.18 4.01
CA SER A 335 -23.16 -33.73 3.60
C SER A 335 -21.90 -34.64 3.67
N TRP A 336 -21.41 -34.98 2.47
CA TRP A 336 -20.01 -34.81 1.97
C TRP A 336 -18.80 -35.65 2.47
N ALA A 337 -17.81 -35.75 1.56
CA ALA A 337 -16.44 -36.30 1.64
C ALA A 337 -16.26 -37.84 1.65
N GLY A 338 -15.22 -38.43 1.02
CA GLY A 338 -14.17 -37.85 0.13
C GLY A 338 -12.99 -38.81 -0.17
N PHE A 339 -12.08 -38.39 -1.07
CA PHE A 339 -10.84 -39.05 -1.61
C PHE A 339 -11.05 -40.17 -2.65
N ASP A 340 -10.51 -40.13 -3.89
CA ASP A 340 -9.29 -39.56 -4.55
C ASP A 340 -8.00 -40.43 -4.45
N TYR A 341 -7.54 -40.94 -5.60
CA TYR A 341 -6.12 -40.83 -5.95
C TYR A 341 -5.86 -40.73 -7.48
N ARG A 342 -5.72 -39.48 -7.95
CA ARG A 342 -5.07 -38.94 -9.17
C ARG A 342 -4.17 -39.89 -10.00
N SER A 343 -4.20 -39.73 -11.34
CA SER A 343 -3.15 -38.97 -12.06
C SER A 343 -3.29 -38.95 -13.61
N TYR A 344 -2.71 -37.91 -14.24
CA TYR A 344 -2.48 -37.67 -15.67
C TYR A 344 -3.68 -37.48 -16.63
N GLY A 345 -3.55 -36.47 -17.50
CA GLY A 345 -4.49 -36.13 -18.59
C GLY A 345 -4.91 -34.67 -18.53
N ALA A 346 -4.83 -33.94 -19.64
CA ALA A 346 -5.18 -32.52 -19.71
C ALA A 346 -6.29 -32.25 -20.73
N GLY A 347 -7.12 -31.24 -20.44
CA GLY A 347 -7.83 -30.45 -21.46
C GLY A 347 -9.24 -30.89 -21.86
N TYR A 348 -10.18 -29.96 -21.65
CA TYR A 348 -11.45 -29.74 -22.39
C TYR A 348 -12.55 -30.83 -22.38
N GLY A 349 -13.74 -30.40 -21.90
CA GLY A 349 -15.09 -30.69 -22.45
C GLY A 349 -15.53 -32.15 -22.65
N LEU A 350 -16.72 -32.57 -22.22
CA LEU A 350 -17.99 -31.84 -22.23
C LEU A 350 -18.98 -32.39 -21.19
N THR A 351 -20.02 -31.59 -20.92
CA THR A 351 -21.27 -32.05 -20.31
C THR A 351 -22.01 -33.01 -21.23
N ALA A 352 -22.21 -34.26 -20.79
CA ALA A 352 -23.20 -35.17 -21.35
C ALA A 352 -23.53 -36.28 -20.34
N GLU A 353 -24.57 -36.10 -19.52
CA GLU A 353 -25.25 -37.23 -18.89
C GLU A 353 -26.12 -37.94 -19.93
N ALA A 354 -25.45 -38.58 -20.90
CA ALA A 354 -26.06 -39.60 -21.75
C ALA A 354 -26.28 -40.87 -20.90
N ALA A 355 -27.21 -40.78 -19.95
CA ALA A 355 -27.60 -41.88 -19.10
C ALA A 355 -28.12 -43.02 -19.97
N LEU A 356 -27.40 -44.15 -19.97
CA LEU A 356 -27.90 -45.41 -20.52
C LEU A 356 -29.24 -45.71 -19.85
N GLN A 357 -30.34 -45.68 -20.61
CA GLN A 357 -31.66 -45.79 -20.01
C GLN A 357 -31.79 -47.09 -19.19
N PRO A 358 -32.39 -47.03 -17.97
CA PRO A 358 -32.47 -48.19 -17.08
C PRO A 358 -33.18 -49.40 -17.70
N GLY A 359 -32.41 -50.38 -18.19
CA GLY A 359 -32.91 -51.66 -18.68
C GLY A 359 -32.19 -52.26 -19.89
N GLY A 360 -31.44 -51.48 -20.67
CA GLY A 360 -30.83 -51.94 -21.94
C GLY A 360 -29.71 -52.98 -21.82
N VAL A 361 -29.14 -53.17 -20.63
CA VAL A 361 -28.04 -54.09 -20.34
C VAL A 361 -28.31 -54.81 -19.02
N ARG A 362 -28.14 -56.14 -18.98
CA ARG A 362 -28.23 -56.92 -17.74
C ARG A 362 -27.22 -58.06 -17.69
N VAL A 363 -26.89 -58.49 -16.48
CA VAL A 363 -26.03 -59.65 -16.23
C VAL A 363 -26.87 -60.77 -15.60
N GLU A 364 -26.95 -61.91 -16.27
CA GLU A 364 -27.64 -63.10 -15.78
C GLU A 364 -26.67 -64.28 -15.75
N SER A 365 -26.62 -65.02 -14.63
CA SER A 365 -25.83 -66.26 -14.48
C SER A 365 -24.34 -66.18 -14.84
N GLY A 366 -23.73 -64.99 -14.77
CA GLY A 366 -22.32 -64.76 -15.17
C GLY A 366 -22.11 -64.42 -16.65
N GLN A 367 -23.18 -64.05 -17.37
CA GLN A 367 -23.12 -63.62 -18.76
C GLN A 367 -23.75 -62.24 -18.93
N LEU A 368 -23.14 -61.39 -19.75
CA LEU A 368 -23.64 -60.05 -20.08
C LEU A 368 -24.57 -60.15 -21.30
N ILE A 369 -25.79 -59.65 -21.16
CA ILE A 369 -26.85 -59.70 -22.20
C ILE A 369 -27.23 -58.27 -22.59
N ILE A 370 -27.28 -58.03 -23.90
CA ILE A 370 -27.64 -56.73 -24.51
C ILE A 370 -28.78 -56.96 -25.52
N ASP A 371 -29.83 -56.15 -25.44
CA ASP A 371 -31.00 -56.18 -26.33
C ASP A 371 -31.02 -54.96 -27.25
N ILE A 372 -31.39 -55.13 -28.54
CA ILE A 372 -31.40 -54.05 -29.54
C ILE A 372 -32.84 -53.61 -29.86
N ALA A 373 -33.16 -52.36 -29.52
CA ALA A 373 -34.41 -51.66 -29.83
C ALA A 373 -34.34 -50.89 -31.18
N GLY A 374 -35.46 -50.35 -31.65
CA GLY A 374 -35.59 -49.64 -32.93
C GLY A 374 -36.06 -48.18 -32.80
N GLU A 375 -36.15 -47.52 -33.95
CA GLU A 375 -36.63 -46.14 -34.16
C GLU A 375 -37.97 -45.86 -33.45
N GLY A 376 -38.23 -44.67 -32.91
CA GLY A 376 -37.37 -43.48 -32.78
C GLY A 376 -38.25 -42.31 -32.32
N ALA A 377 -37.89 -41.65 -31.22
CA ALA A 377 -38.56 -40.45 -30.74
C ALA A 377 -37.67 -39.24 -31.05
N SER A 378 -38.27 -38.11 -31.44
CA SER A 378 -37.57 -36.82 -31.55
C SER A 378 -36.98 -36.43 -30.19
N VAL A 379 -35.94 -35.61 -30.20
CA VAL A 379 -35.37 -35.04 -28.98
C VAL A 379 -35.92 -33.62 -28.82
N PRO A 380 -36.77 -33.34 -27.80
CA PRO A 380 -37.33 -32.01 -27.62
C PRO A 380 -36.23 -30.94 -27.51
N PRO A 381 -36.45 -29.74 -28.07
CA PRO A 381 -35.44 -28.69 -28.10
C PRO A 381 -35.12 -28.21 -26.69
N THR A 382 -33.89 -27.72 -26.51
CA THR A 382 -33.46 -27.08 -25.26
C THR A 382 -33.70 -25.57 -25.38
N ALA A 383 -34.59 -25.04 -24.56
CA ALA A 383 -34.72 -23.61 -24.35
C ALA A 383 -33.56 -23.08 -23.49
N ASP A 384 -33.14 -21.86 -23.78
CA ASP A 384 -32.27 -21.03 -22.94
C ASP A 384 -32.92 -19.64 -22.94
N ALA A 385 -33.39 -19.17 -21.78
CA ALA A 385 -34.12 -17.91 -21.63
C ALA A 385 -33.19 -16.69 -21.43
N GLY A 386 -31.86 -16.90 -21.41
CA GLY A 386 -30.88 -15.89 -21.04
C GLY A 386 -30.75 -15.70 -19.51
N PRO A 387 -29.75 -14.93 -19.07
CA PRO A 387 -29.50 -14.70 -17.64
C PRO A 387 -30.52 -13.73 -17.02
N ASP A 388 -30.79 -13.93 -15.71
CA ASP A 388 -31.60 -13.02 -14.89
C ASP A 388 -31.12 -11.56 -15.00
N GLN A 389 -32.07 -10.63 -15.07
CA GLN A 389 -31.79 -9.20 -15.24
C GLN A 389 -32.29 -8.38 -14.04
N THR A 390 -31.60 -7.28 -13.76
CA THR A 390 -32.07 -6.26 -12.81
C THR A 390 -31.96 -4.88 -13.45
N LEU A 391 -33.06 -4.15 -13.43
CA LEU A 391 -33.25 -2.85 -14.05
C LEU A 391 -33.87 -1.89 -13.02
N ILE A 392 -33.84 -0.59 -13.31
CA ILE A 392 -34.37 0.46 -12.46
C ILE A 392 -35.24 1.34 -13.35
N ASP A 393 -36.48 1.59 -12.93
CA ASP A 393 -37.41 2.54 -13.56
C ASP A 393 -36.86 3.96 -13.34
N ALA A 394 -36.01 4.39 -14.27
CA ALA A 394 -35.13 5.55 -14.09
C ALA A 394 -35.79 6.90 -14.47
N ASP A 395 -37.00 6.89 -15.01
CA ASP A 395 -37.80 8.07 -15.30
C ASP A 395 -39.13 8.14 -14.52
N ASP A 396 -39.37 7.21 -13.59
CA ASP A 396 -40.60 7.04 -12.78
C ASP A 396 -41.86 6.99 -13.67
N SER A 397 -41.75 6.36 -14.84
CA SER A 397 -42.87 6.19 -15.77
C SER A 397 -43.80 5.04 -15.37
N GLY A 398 -43.34 4.15 -14.49
CA GLY A 398 -44.07 2.99 -13.99
C GLY A 398 -43.88 1.73 -14.84
N ALA A 399 -42.99 1.74 -15.83
CA ALA A 399 -42.56 0.57 -16.60
C ALA A 399 -41.22 0.79 -17.33
N GLU A 400 -40.35 -0.22 -17.33
CA GLU A 400 -39.02 -0.21 -17.96
C GLU A 400 -38.97 -1.17 -19.16
N ASP A 401 -38.21 -0.81 -20.22
CA ASP A 401 -38.14 -1.59 -21.46
C ASP A 401 -37.01 -2.63 -21.42
N VAL A 402 -37.40 -3.91 -21.47
CA VAL A 402 -36.53 -5.07 -21.27
C VAL A 402 -36.28 -5.81 -22.58
N SER A 403 -35.02 -6.06 -22.91
CA SER A 403 -34.65 -6.94 -24.02
C SER A 403 -34.47 -8.37 -23.51
N LEU A 404 -35.13 -9.33 -24.16
CA LEU A 404 -34.92 -10.75 -23.92
C LEU A 404 -34.10 -11.35 -25.07
N ASP A 405 -33.31 -12.40 -24.80
CA ASP A 405 -32.56 -13.13 -25.82
C ASP A 405 -32.57 -14.64 -25.51
N GLY A 406 -33.30 -15.38 -26.34
CA GLY A 406 -33.37 -16.83 -26.33
C GLY A 406 -32.70 -17.46 -27.53
N SER A 407 -31.96 -16.68 -28.35
CA SER A 407 -31.19 -17.19 -29.48
C SER A 407 -30.09 -18.23 -29.15
N PRO A 408 -29.63 -18.41 -27.88
CA PRO A 408 -28.82 -19.57 -27.50
C PRO A 408 -29.57 -20.91 -27.49
N SER A 409 -30.91 -20.91 -27.50
CA SER A 409 -31.74 -22.12 -27.53
C SER A 409 -31.39 -23.01 -28.74
N GLY A 410 -31.37 -24.32 -28.53
CA GLY A 410 -30.86 -25.27 -29.52
C GLY A 410 -31.62 -26.60 -29.56
N ASP A 411 -31.69 -27.17 -30.76
CA ASP A 411 -32.28 -28.47 -31.03
C ASP A 411 -31.16 -29.48 -31.39
N PRO A 412 -31.06 -30.64 -30.72
CA PRO A 412 -30.07 -31.67 -31.04
C PRO A 412 -30.32 -32.49 -32.32
N ASP A 413 -31.55 -32.63 -32.81
CA ASP A 413 -31.86 -33.44 -34.01
C ASP A 413 -32.75 -32.79 -35.09
N GLY A 414 -33.33 -31.61 -34.83
CA GLY A 414 -34.05 -30.76 -35.79
C GLY A 414 -33.59 -29.28 -35.79
N THR A 415 -34.56 -28.36 -35.91
CA THR A 415 -34.40 -26.90 -35.87
C THR A 415 -35.55 -26.19 -35.15
N ILE A 416 -35.26 -25.22 -34.30
CA ILE A 416 -36.30 -24.40 -33.63
C ILE A 416 -37.02 -23.49 -34.64
N VAL A 417 -38.33 -23.65 -34.75
CA VAL A 417 -39.22 -22.89 -35.66
C VAL A 417 -40.07 -21.83 -34.95
N ALA A 418 -40.20 -21.90 -33.62
CA ALA A 418 -40.98 -20.93 -32.84
C ALA A 418 -40.35 -20.65 -31.47
N TYR A 419 -40.56 -19.42 -30.99
CA TYR A 419 -40.16 -18.88 -29.69
C TYR A 419 -41.35 -18.09 -29.13
N ASP A 420 -41.81 -18.43 -27.93
CA ASP A 420 -43.02 -17.92 -27.27
C ASP A 420 -42.70 -17.61 -25.81
N TRP A 421 -42.58 -16.32 -25.47
CA TRP A 421 -42.25 -15.84 -24.13
C TRP A 421 -43.51 -15.51 -23.36
N ARG A 422 -43.61 -16.00 -22.13
CA ARG A 422 -44.83 -15.96 -21.32
C ARG A 422 -44.58 -15.49 -19.89
N GLU A 423 -45.52 -14.72 -19.35
CA GLU A 423 -45.61 -14.48 -17.90
C GLU A 423 -46.96 -15.01 -17.39
N ASP A 424 -46.98 -15.66 -16.22
CA ASP A 424 -48.15 -16.37 -15.67
C ASP A 424 -48.85 -17.32 -16.68
N GLY A 425 -48.09 -17.86 -17.65
CA GLY A 425 -48.59 -18.73 -18.72
C GLY A 425 -49.30 -18.02 -19.88
N VAL A 426 -49.20 -16.69 -19.97
CA VAL A 426 -49.75 -15.87 -21.06
C VAL A 426 -48.62 -15.32 -21.92
N THR A 427 -48.68 -15.55 -23.25
CA THR A 427 -47.73 -14.98 -24.22
C THR A 427 -47.66 -13.44 -24.11
N ILE A 428 -46.48 -12.93 -23.76
CA ILE A 428 -46.14 -11.51 -23.75
C ILE A 428 -45.33 -11.11 -25.00
N ALA A 429 -44.53 -12.02 -25.57
CA ALA A 429 -43.75 -11.77 -26.79
C ALA A 429 -43.45 -13.05 -27.58
N THR A 430 -43.02 -12.89 -28.84
CA THR A 430 -42.64 -14.02 -29.72
C THR A 430 -41.42 -13.68 -30.56
N GLY A 431 -40.58 -14.69 -30.84
CA GLY A 431 -39.30 -14.53 -31.54
C GLY A 431 -38.10 -14.66 -30.60
N ALA A 432 -36.91 -14.85 -31.16
CA ALA A 432 -35.70 -15.13 -30.36
C ALA A 432 -35.24 -13.93 -29.52
N THR A 433 -35.34 -12.70 -30.03
CA THR A 433 -34.87 -11.47 -29.38
C THR A 433 -35.93 -10.36 -29.33
N PRO A 434 -37.01 -10.51 -28.53
CA PRO A 434 -38.03 -9.49 -28.39
C PRO A 434 -37.66 -8.43 -27.34
N MET A 435 -38.36 -7.30 -27.43
CA MET A 435 -38.37 -6.25 -26.41
C MET A 435 -39.79 -6.16 -25.83
N ILE A 436 -39.88 -6.06 -24.50
CA ILE A 436 -41.12 -5.98 -23.71
C ILE A 436 -41.01 -4.83 -22.71
N SER A 437 -42.12 -4.44 -22.08
CA SER A 437 -42.13 -3.38 -21.06
C SER A 437 -42.74 -3.92 -19.76
N LEU A 438 -42.05 -3.76 -18.63
CA LEU A 438 -42.39 -4.37 -17.34
C LEU A 438 -42.46 -3.32 -16.22
N ALA A 439 -43.47 -3.42 -15.36
CA ALA A 439 -43.62 -2.52 -14.22
C ALA A 439 -42.60 -2.82 -13.09
N PRO A 440 -42.35 -1.87 -12.17
CA PRO A 440 -41.58 -2.15 -10.95
C PRO A 440 -42.11 -3.35 -10.15
N GLY A 441 -41.28 -4.38 -10.02
CA GLY A 441 -41.65 -5.69 -9.50
C GLY A 441 -40.60 -6.77 -9.79
N VAL A 442 -40.88 -8.00 -9.36
CA VAL A 442 -40.13 -9.20 -9.77
C VAL A 442 -41.02 -10.01 -10.70
N HIS A 443 -40.59 -10.10 -11.95
CA HIS A 443 -41.23 -10.80 -13.05
C HIS A 443 -40.54 -12.14 -13.30
N THR A 444 -41.28 -13.15 -13.76
CA THR A 444 -40.71 -14.48 -14.05
C THR A 444 -41.28 -14.97 -15.37
N ILE A 445 -40.41 -15.03 -16.38
CA ILE A 445 -40.79 -15.18 -17.78
C ILE A 445 -40.33 -16.54 -18.27
N GLU A 446 -41.29 -17.36 -18.68
CA GLU A 446 -41.08 -18.66 -19.34
C GLU A 446 -40.85 -18.44 -20.84
N LEU A 447 -39.67 -18.77 -21.34
CA LEU A 447 -39.47 -19.02 -22.78
C LEU A 447 -39.93 -20.44 -23.09
N VAL A 448 -40.83 -20.60 -24.06
CA VAL A 448 -41.12 -21.88 -24.71
C VAL A 448 -40.63 -21.86 -26.16
N VAL A 449 -39.85 -22.85 -26.54
CA VAL A 449 -39.38 -23.06 -27.93
C VAL A 449 -40.02 -24.31 -28.53
N THR A 450 -40.16 -24.35 -29.86
CA THR A 450 -40.74 -25.49 -30.60
C THR A 450 -39.89 -25.83 -31.82
N ASP A 451 -39.64 -27.11 -32.06
CA ASP A 451 -38.88 -27.63 -33.21
C ASP A 451 -39.72 -27.87 -34.49
N ASP A 452 -39.08 -28.31 -35.58
CA ASP A 452 -39.76 -28.67 -36.83
C ASP A 452 -40.42 -30.08 -36.83
N ALA A 453 -40.26 -30.87 -35.76
CA ALA A 453 -41.03 -32.08 -35.49
C ALA A 453 -42.36 -31.80 -34.76
N GLY A 454 -42.43 -30.70 -34.01
CA GLY A 454 -43.54 -30.26 -33.17
C GLY A 454 -43.36 -30.48 -31.65
N ASP A 455 -42.17 -30.90 -31.18
CA ASP A 455 -41.87 -31.03 -29.75
C ASP A 455 -41.36 -29.70 -29.15
N THR A 456 -41.44 -29.55 -27.81
CA THR A 456 -41.24 -28.27 -27.12
C THR A 456 -40.33 -28.35 -25.91
N GLY A 457 -39.48 -27.33 -25.75
CA GLY A 457 -38.68 -27.08 -24.55
C GLY A 457 -39.09 -25.78 -23.85
N SER A 458 -38.78 -25.66 -22.56
CA SER A 458 -39.11 -24.50 -21.74
C SER A 458 -38.00 -24.16 -20.74
N ASP A 459 -37.70 -22.88 -20.58
CA ASP A 459 -36.75 -22.34 -19.59
C ASP A 459 -37.29 -21.00 -19.02
N THR A 460 -36.75 -20.51 -17.91
CA THR A 460 -37.28 -19.32 -17.20
C THR A 460 -36.20 -18.32 -16.81
N VAL A 461 -36.44 -17.04 -17.14
CA VAL A 461 -35.61 -15.90 -16.71
C VAL A 461 -36.37 -15.02 -15.70
N VAL A 462 -35.68 -14.56 -14.66
CA VAL A 462 -36.22 -13.62 -13.67
C VAL A 462 -35.77 -12.19 -14.01
N ILE A 463 -36.74 -11.28 -14.14
CA ILE A 463 -36.47 -9.86 -14.36
C ILE A 463 -36.92 -9.08 -13.13
N THR A 464 -36.01 -8.32 -12.51
CA THR A 464 -36.34 -7.44 -11.38
C THR A 464 -36.28 -5.98 -11.84
N VAL A 465 -37.42 -5.30 -11.89
CA VAL A 465 -37.49 -3.84 -12.13
C VAL A 465 -37.66 -3.16 -10.77
N GLN A 466 -36.76 -2.27 -10.40
CA GLN A 466 -36.79 -1.56 -9.12
C GLN A 466 -37.43 -0.17 -9.28
N ALA A 467 -38.36 0.16 -8.38
CA ALA A 467 -38.91 1.52 -8.26
C ALA A 467 -37.91 2.44 -7.54
N TYR A 468 -37.84 3.70 -7.95
CA TYR A 468 -37.05 4.73 -7.26
C TYR A 468 -37.71 5.15 -5.94
N LEU A 469 -36.90 5.34 -4.90
CA LEU A 469 -37.34 5.74 -3.57
C LEU A 469 -36.41 6.84 -3.05
N ASN A 470 -36.95 8.05 -2.92
CA ASN A 470 -36.28 9.20 -2.33
C ASN A 470 -35.96 8.96 -0.83
N LEU A 471 -34.79 9.41 -0.38
CA LEU A 471 -34.33 9.37 1.01
C LEU A 471 -34.07 10.80 1.53
N PRO A 472 -34.35 11.09 2.82
CA PRO A 472 -34.09 12.42 3.37
C PRO A 472 -32.57 12.72 3.39
N PRO A 473 -32.15 13.99 3.22
CA PRO A 473 -30.73 14.35 3.17
C PRO A 473 -29.93 13.92 4.41
N ASP A 474 -28.70 13.46 4.20
CA ASP A 474 -27.70 13.29 5.28
C ASP A 474 -27.22 14.67 5.71
N VAL A 475 -27.30 14.99 7.01
CA VAL A 475 -26.97 16.34 7.52
C VAL A 475 -26.25 16.25 8.86
N GLU A 476 -25.15 17.00 8.95
CA GLU A 476 -24.35 17.17 10.17
C GLU A 476 -24.18 18.65 10.45
N ALA A 477 -24.54 19.10 11.66
CA ALA A 477 -24.26 20.45 12.13
C ALA A 477 -22.79 20.59 12.62
N GLY A 478 -22.02 19.51 12.65
CA GLY A 478 -20.62 19.52 13.05
C GLY A 478 -20.39 19.54 14.57
N PRO A 479 -19.13 19.73 15.00
CA PRO A 479 -18.72 19.54 16.39
C PRO A 479 -19.38 20.52 17.37
N HIS A 480 -19.48 20.10 18.64
CA HIS A 480 -19.76 21.00 19.73
C HIS A 480 -18.57 21.94 19.96
N LEU A 481 -18.83 23.22 20.23
CA LEU A 481 -17.81 24.28 20.17
C LEU A 481 -17.57 24.91 21.54
N LYS A 482 -16.30 25.16 21.88
CA LYS A 482 -15.92 26.04 23.00
C LYS A 482 -15.28 27.33 22.47
N VAL A 483 -15.81 28.47 22.90
CA VAL A 483 -15.51 29.81 22.33
C VAL A 483 -15.60 30.91 23.40
N THR A 484 -15.16 32.12 23.08
CA THR A 484 -15.22 33.30 23.97
C THR A 484 -16.33 34.27 23.53
N ALA A 485 -16.95 34.98 24.48
CA ALA A 485 -18.05 35.90 24.16
C ALA A 485 -17.60 37.02 23.18
N GLY A 486 -18.40 37.24 22.14
CA GLY A 486 -18.17 38.29 21.14
C GLY A 486 -17.15 37.97 20.04
N SER A 487 -16.55 36.78 19.99
CA SER A 487 -15.79 36.34 18.80
C SER A 487 -16.73 36.01 17.63
N GLU A 488 -16.31 36.28 16.40
CA GLU A 488 -16.87 35.56 15.25
C GLU A 488 -16.41 34.11 15.30
N VAL A 489 -17.39 33.20 15.33
CA VAL A 489 -17.19 31.76 15.39
C VAL A 489 -17.60 31.20 14.03
N PRO A 490 -16.71 30.53 13.29
CA PRO A 490 -17.11 29.90 12.06
C PRO A 490 -17.97 28.66 12.38
N LEU A 491 -19.05 28.48 11.63
CA LEU A 491 -19.94 27.33 11.71
C LEU A 491 -19.90 26.62 10.36
N PHE A 492 -19.75 25.30 10.43
CA PHE A 492 -19.71 24.45 9.26
C PHE A 492 -20.54 23.22 9.54
N GLY A 493 -21.43 22.91 8.61
CA GLY A 493 -22.10 21.62 8.55
C GLY A 493 -21.95 21.03 7.17
N SER A 494 -22.24 19.74 7.07
CA SER A 494 -22.42 19.06 5.79
C SER A 494 -23.91 18.82 5.55
N ALA A 495 -24.33 18.92 4.30
CA ALA A 495 -25.57 18.31 3.83
C ALA A 495 -25.25 17.58 2.52
N ALA A 496 -25.64 16.32 2.45
CA ALA A 496 -25.50 15.47 1.28
C ALA A 496 -26.85 14.86 0.93
N ASP A 497 -27.08 14.69 -0.36
CA ASP A 497 -28.34 14.31 -0.96
C ASP A 497 -28.11 13.09 -1.85
N ASP A 498 -29.09 12.20 -1.99
CA ASP A 498 -28.95 11.02 -2.87
C ASP A 498 -29.16 11.38 -4.37
N GLY A 499 -29.54 12.63 -4.65
CA GLY A 499 -29.87 13.15 -5.97
C GLY A 499 -31.38 13.22 -6.23
N LEU A 500 -32.23 12.92 -5.24
CA LEU A 500 -33.69 12.86 -5.36
C LEU A 500 -34.43 13.95 -4.56
N PRO A 501 -35.62 14.36 -5.03
CA PRO A 501 -36.19 14.02 -6.33
C PRO A 501 -35.37 14.67 -7.47
N LEU A 502 -35.34 14.09 -8.67
CA LEU A 502 -34.53 14.57 -9.83
C LEU A 502 -34.84 16.01 -10.30
N THR A 503 -35.82 16.67 -9.68
CA THR A 503 -36.20 18.08 -9.92
C THR A 503 -36.16 18.95 -8.65
N GLY A 504 -35.73 18.37 -7.52
CA GLY A 504 -35.47 19.04 -6.27
C GLY A 504 -34.18 19.87 -6.29
N SER A 505 -33.90 20.52 -5.18
CA SER A 505 -32.65 21.28 -5.01
C SER A 505 -32.36 21.48 -3.53
N LEU A 506 -31.34 20.80 -3.02
CA LEU A 506 -30.95 20.80 -1.61
C LEU A 506 -30.80 22.24 -1.06
N ALA A 507 -31.72 22.60 -0.18
CA ALA A 507 -31.76 23.87 0.54
C ALA A 507 -31.31 23.65 2.00
N THR A 508 -30.49 24.55 2.52
CA THR A 508 -29.91 24.43 3.87
C THR A 508 -30.19 25.65 4.70
N ALA A 509 -30.45 25.50 6.01
CA ALA A 509 -30.75 26.64 6.89
C ALA A 509 -30.25 26.44 8.33
N TRP A 510 -29.44 27.39 8.81
CA TRP A 510 -29.02 27.51 10.20
C TRP A 510 -30.04 28.27 11.06
N SER A 511 -30.27 27.78 12.28
CA SER A 511 -31.09 28.47 13.29
C SER A 511 -30.59 28.25 14.71
N GLN A 512 -31.08 29.06 15.65
CA GLN A 512 -30.87 28.86 17.09
C GLN A 512 -32.13 28.24 17.71
N VAL A 513 -31.95 27.12 18.41
CA VAL A 513 -33.01 26.39 19.13
C VAL A 513 -33.18 26.91 20.56
N ASP A 514 -32.07 27.16 21.27
CA ASP A 514 -32.05 27.69 22.64
C ASP A 514 -30.77 28.49 22.93
N GLY A 515 -30.74 29.28 23.99
CA GLY A 515 -29.53 29.96 24.51
C GLY A 515 -29.81 31.22 25.34
N PRO A 516 -28.80 31.74 26.06
CA PRO A 516 -28.96 32.88 26.98
C PRO A 516 -29.20 34.23 26.28
N ALA A 517 -28.92 34.31 24.99
CA ALA A 517 -29.13 35.47 24.13
C ALA A 517 -29.36 35.00 22.67
N ILE A 518 -29.66 35.95 21.77
CA ILE A 518 -29.80 35.67 20.34
C ILE A 518 -28.41 35.68 19.69
N ALA A 519 -28.04 34.59 19.02
CA ALA A 519 -26.87 34.50 18.16
C ALA A 519 -27.12 35.18 16.80
N VAL A 520 -26.07 35.76 16.19
CA VAL A 520 -26.17 36.47 14.91
C VAL A 520 -25.34 35.76 13.85
N PHE A 521 -25.99 35.19 12.83
CA PHE A 521 -25.38 34.50 11.69
C PHE A 521 -25.10 35.50 10.54
N GLN A 522 -23.97 35.36 9.84
CA GLN A 522 -23.66 36.15 8.64
C GLN A 522 -24.49 35.70 7.42
N ALA A 523 -24.52 34.40 7.15
CA ALA A 523 -25.26 33.79 6.04
C ALA A 523 -25.97 32.51 6.56
N PRO A 524 -27.23 32.60 7.04
CA PRO A 524 -27.89 31.46 7.66
C PRO A 524 -28.18 30.33 6.66
N ASP A 525 -28.37 30.64 5.38
CA ASP A 525 -28.77 29.66 4.35
C ASP A 525 -27.58 28.89 3.75
N ALA A 526 -26.36 29.10 4.27
CA ALA A 526 -25.12 28.50 3.77
C ALA A 526 -24.53 27.49 4.77
N LEU A 527 -24.17 26.29 4.27
CA LEU A 527 -23.47 25.25 5.02
C LEU A 527 -22.21 25.75 5.76
N SER A 528 -21.49 26.67 5.13
CA SER A 528 -20.31 27.37 5.66
C SER A 528 -20.67 28.82 5.96
N THR A 529 -20.60 29.22 7.23
CA THR A 529 -21.03 30.54 7.71
C THR A 529 -20.24 30.97 8.96
N THR A 530 -20.56 32.13 9.54
CA THR A 530 -20.09 32.49 10.89
C THR A 530 -21.23 33.00 11.75
N ALA A 531 -21.10 32.82 13.07
CA ALA A 531 -22.02 33.30 14.07
C ALA A 531 -21.31 34.06 15.20
N VAL A 532 -21.99 35.03 15.80
CA VAL A 532 -21.50 35.78 16.98
C VAL A 532 -22.41 35.53 18.18
N PHE A 533 -21.81 35.18 19.32
CA PHE A 533 -22.50 34.90 20.59
C PHE A 533 -22.23 36.02 21.60
N PRO A 534 -23.25 36.80 22.02
CA PRO A 534 -23.03 38.05 22.76
C PRO A 534 -22.93 37.91 24.29
N ALA A 535 -23.07 36.69 24.85
CA ALA A 535 -23.01 36.42 26.29
C ALA A 535 -22.47 35.02 26.59
N ASP A 536 -21.80 34.86 27.75
CA ASP A 536 -21.36 33.56 28.28
C ASP A 536 -22.56 32.62 28.53
N GLY A 537 -22.35 31.30 28.38
CA GLY A 537 -23.36 30.26 28.56
C GLY A 537 -23.45 29.28 27.39
N VAL A 538 -24.45 28.40 27.39
CA VAL A 538 -24.65 27.36 26.36
C VAL A 538 -25.75 27.76 25.39
N TYR A 539 -25.48 27.67 24.10
CA TYR A 539 -26.43 27.86 23.00
C TYR A 539 -26.61 26.52 22.28
N THR A 540 -27.81 26.23 21.79
CA THR A 540 -28.09 25.08 20.93
C THR A 540 -28.50 25.59 19.56
N LEU A 541 -27.77 25.18 18.53
CA LEU A 541 -28.04 25.53 17.14
C LEU A 541 -28.53 24.31 16.36
N GLN A 542 -29.19 24.56 15.24
CA GLN A 542 -29.67 23.54 14.32
C GLN A 542 -29.26 23.90 12.89
N LEU A 543 -28.80 22.89 12.14
CA LEU A 543 -28.77 22.93 10.68
C LEU A 543 -29.90 22.05 10.15
N LEU A 544 -30.74 22.60 9.28
CA LEU A 544 -31.78 21.92 8.51
C LEU A 544 -31.29 21.74 7.06
N ALA A 545 -31.61 20.60 6.45
CA ALA A 545 -31.46 20.31 5.03
C ALA A 545 -32.80 19.78 4.46
N ASP A 546 -33.19 20.23 3.27
CA ASP A 546 -34.50 19.98 2.63
C ASP A 546 -34.28 19.84 1.11
N ASP A 547 -34.65 18.71 0.51
CA ASP A 547 -34.47 18.45 -0.94
C ASP A 547 -35.62 19.02 -1.81
N GLY A 548 -36.76 19.33 -1.18
CA GLY A 548 -38.01 19.75 -1.83
C GLY A 548 -39.18 18.78 -1.64
N GLU A 549 -38.92 17.54 -1.21
CA GLU A 549 -39.90 16.53 -0.79
C GLU A 549 -39.65 16.03 0.65
N LEU A 550 -38.40 15.76 1.01
CA LEU A 550 -37.99 15.31 2.35
C LEU A 550 -37.02 16.32 3.01
N ALA A 551 -36.82 16.15 4.32
CA ALA A 551 -35.96 17.03 5.10
C ALA A 551 -35.42 16.35 6.36
N ALA A 552 -34.20 16.73 6.76
CA ALA A 552 -33.51 16.27 7.95
C ALA A 552 -32.85 17.44 8.70
N ALA A 553 -32.53 17.26 9.98
CA ALA A 553 -31.83 18.28 10.75
C ALA A 553 -30.96 17.70 11.88
N ASP A 554 -29.81 18.33 12.12
CA ASP A 554 -28.88 18.01 13.21
C ASP A 554 -28.60 19.25 14.08
N THR A 555 -28.05 19.05 15.29
CA THR A 555 -27.86 20.11 16.30
C THR A 555 -26.51 20.07 17.00
N LEU A 556 -25.83 21.21 17.05
CA LEU A 556 -24.59 21.41 17.82
C LEU A 556 -24.83 22.28 19.06
N THR A 557 -23.98 22.13 20.08
CA THR A 557 -23.95 23.06 21.23
C THR A 557 -22.72 23.96 21.20
N VAL A 558 -22.90 25.24 21.52
CA VAL A 558 -21.81 26.21 21.69
C VAL A 558 -21.74 26.63 23.15
N THR A 559 -20.63 26.30 23.82
CA THR A 559 -20.32 26.76 25.17
C THR A 559 -19.42 27.99 25.10
N VAL A 560 -19.94 29.12 25.56
CA VAL A 560 -19.25 30.41 25.59
C VAL A 560 -18.66 30.62 26.99
N ASP A 561 -17.33 30.64 27.07
CA ASP A 561 -16.53 30.87 28.27
C ASP A 561 -15.43 31.91 27.99
N SER A 562 -15.43 32.99 28.76
CA SER A 562 -14.47 34.09 28.65
C SER A 562 -13.18 33.89 29.48
N THR A 563 -12.94 32.70 30.04
CA THR A 563 -11.78 32.41 30.92
C THR A 563 -10.74 31.43 30.35
N THR A 564 -11.07 30.67 29.31
CA THR A 564 -10.19 29.65 28.70
C THR A 564 -9.58 30.15 27.37
N PRO A 565 -8.27 29.94 27.10
CA PRO A 565 -7.68 30.25 25.80
C PRO A 565 -8.34 29.44 24.66
N ALA A 566 -8.76 30.12 23.60
CA ALA A 566 -9.51 29.48 22.51
C ALA A 566 -8.66 28.51 21.67
N PRO A 567 -9.27 27.42 21.15
CA PRO A 567 -8.62 26.51 20.19
C PRO A 567 -8.32 27.19 18.86
N GLN A 568 -7.40 26.61 18.08
CA GLN A 568 -7.07 27.13 16.74
C GLN A 568 -8.02 26.55 15.70
N TRP A 569 -8.57 27.41 14.84
CA TRP A 569 -9.41 26.99 13.72
C TRP A 569 -8.54 26.69 12.48
N ARG A 570 -8.60 25.47 11.94
CA ARG A 570 -7.73 25.02 10.83
C ARG A 570 -8.45 24.12 9.83
N GLY A 571 -8.31 24.42 8.53
CA GLY A 571 -8.77 23.57 7.43
C GLY A 571 -7.80 22.45 7.04
N SER A 572 -6.60 22.45 7.62
CA SER A 572 -5.64 21.35 7.50
C SER A 572 -4.69 21.29 8.70
N ILE A 573 -4.18 20.09 8.97
CA ILE A 573 -3.11 19.82 9.93
C ILE A 573 -1.97 19.15 9.18
N THR A 574 -0.75 19.69 9.32
CA THR A 574 0.49 19.05 8.84
C THR A 574 1.32 18.55 10.02
N GLN A 575 1.69 17.28 10.01
CA GLN A 575 2.59 16.66 10.99
C GLN A 575 3.57 15.70 10.31
N TYR A 576 4.88 15.89 10.55
CA TYR A 576 5.98 15.04 10.06
C TYR A 576 6.02 14.80 8.53
N GLY A 577 5.48 15.73 7.75
CA GLY A 577 5.39 15.63 6.29
C GLY A 577 4.11 14.95 5.78
N ILE A 578 3.15 14.66 6.67
CA ILE A 578 1.80 14.25 6.32
C ILE A 578 0.87 15.44 6.56
N THR A 579 0.00 15.77 5.60
CA THR A 579 -1.03 16.81 5.73
C THR A 579 -2.41 16.20 5.54
N TRP A 580 -3.26 16.29 6.55
CA TRP A 580 -4.70 16.03 6.42
C TRP A 580 -5.41 17.35 6.12
N THR A 581 -6.15 17.40 5.03
CA THR A 581 -7.00 18.54 4.64
C THR A 581 -8.46 18.15 4.83
N PHE A 582 -9.22 19.03 5.46
CA PHE A 582 -10.63 18.85 5.77
C PHE A 582 -11.52 19.53 4.72
N ASP A 583 -12.82 19.25 4.72
CA ASP A 583 -13.82 19.98 3.93
C ASP A 583 -14.04 21.41 4.45
N HIS A 584 -13.87 21.62 5.76
CA HIS A 584 -14.01 22.91 6.43
C HIS A 584 -12.98 23.13 7.56
N VAL A 585 -13.00 24.27 8.27
CA VAL A 585 -12.02 24.52 9.34
C VAL A 585 -12.53 24.02 10.70
N HIS A 586 -11.81 23.08 11.32
CA HIS A 586 -12.18 22.49 12.61
C HIS A 586 -11.44 23.16 13.79
N GLN A 587 -11.92 22.95 15.02
CA GLN A 587 -11.19 23.29 16.24
C GLN A 587 -10.01 22.32 16.44
N THR A 588 -8.81 22.85 16.68
CA THR A 588 -7.54 22.09 16.72
C THR A 588 -6.58 22.57 17.80
N GLY A 589 -5.65 21.70 18.16
CA GLY A 589 -4.53 21.98 19.06
C GLY A 589 -3.55 20.82 19.12
N GLN A 590 -2.68 20.81 20.13
CA GLN A 590 -1.66 19.79 20.32
C GLN A 590 -1.67 19.24 21.75
N PHE A 591 -1.32 17.97 21.89
CA PHE A 591 -1.06 17.33 23.18
C PHE A 591 0.32 17.73 23.72
N ALA A 592 0.57 17.43 25.00
CA ALA A 592 1.83 17.76 25.69
C ALA A 592 3.10 17.13 25.06
N ASN A 593 2.97 16.12 24.20
CA ASN A 593 4.09 15.53 23.45
C ASN A 593 4.37 16.21 22.10
N GLY A 594 3.42 17.00 21.58
CA GLY A 594 3.46 17.66 20.27
C GLY A 594 2.58 17.05 19.17
N ASP A 595 1.90 15.92 19.42
CA ASP A 595 0.95 15.34 18.46
C ASP A 595 -0.33 16.19 18.36
N TRP A 596 -0.92 16.26 17.16
CA TRP A 596 -2.12 17.08 16.92
C TRP A 596 -3.43 16.37 17.30
N TRP A 597 -4.41 17.18 17.68
CA TRP A 597 -5.82 16.80 17.77
C TRP A 597 -6.72 17.75 16.98
N VAL A 598 -7.88 17.22 16.61
CA VAL A 598 -9.00 17.93 15.98
C VAL A 598 -10.31 17.51 16.64
N VAL A 599 -11.27 18.43 16.81
CA VAL A 599 -12.63 18.08 17.28
C VAL A 599 -13.46 17.60 16.09
N GLY A 600 -14.02 16.39 16.21
CA GLY A 600 -14.75 15.71 15.14
C GLY A 600 -16.27 15.67 15.30
N PRO A 601 -16.99 14.96 14.41
CA PRO A 601 -16.44 14.20 13.27
C PRO A 601 -15.73 15.09 12.26
N VAL A 602 -14.80 14.52 11.49
CA VAL A 602 -14.04 15.26 10.45
C VAL A 602 -14.17 14.57 9.10
N SER A 603 -14.38 15.35 8.04
CA SER A 603 -14.44 14.86 6.66
C SER A 603 -13.15 15.26 5.94
N ILE A 604 -12.22 14.31 5.82
CA ILE A 604 -10.90 14.54 5.21
C ILE A 604 -11.06 14.50 3.68
N THR A 605 -10.82 15.62 3.01
CA THR A 605 -10.94 15.79 1.55
C THR A 605 -9.62 15.55 0.81
N ALA A 606 -8.48 15.57 1.50
CA ALA A 606 -7.20 15.12 0.96
C ALA A 606 -6.25 14.67 2.08
N ILE A 607 -5.42 13.68 1.77
CA ILE A 607 -4.24 13.33 2.57
C ILE A 607 -3.03 13.46 1.64
N ASP A 608 -2.03 14.23 2.05
CA ASP A 608 -0.75 14.38 1.37
C ASP A 608 0.36 13.76 2.26
N PRO A 609 1.28 12.94 1.75
CA PRO A 609 1.26 12.34 0.42
C PRO A 609 0.07 11.38 0.25
N VAL A 610 -0.51 11.37 -0.95
CA VAL A 610 -1.70 10.58 -1.28
C VAL A 610 -1.42 9.08 -1.14
N SER A 611 -2.43 8.33 -0.65
CA SER A 611 -2.39 6.87 -0.73
C SER A 611 -2.92 6.40 -2.08
N GLU A 612 -2.00 5.90 -2.90
CA GLU A 612 -2.22 5.55 -4.29
C GLU A 612 -1.58 4.19 -4.64
N VAL A 613 -1.97 3.62 -5.78
CA VAL A 613 -1.40 2.37 -6.31
C VAL A 613 -0.32 2.72 -7.35
N VAL A 614 0.93 2.79 -6.89
CA VAL A 614 2.10 3.06 -7.74
C VAL A 614 2.48 1.79 -8.50
N ILE A 615 2.58 1.88 -9.83
CA ILE A 615 3.12 0.81 -10.68
C ILE A 615 4.61 1.10 -10.91
N GLY A 616 5.47 0.07 -10.89
CA GLY A 616 6.90 0.20 -11.21
C GLY A 616 7.86 0.20 -10.03
N THR A 617 7.40 0.20 -8.78
CA THR A 617 8.30 0.09 -7.61
C THR A 617 8.90 -1.30 -7.51
N THR A 618 10.22 -1.40 -7.36
CA THR A 618 10.90 -2.68 -7.09
C THR A 618 10.51 -3.22 -5.72
N SER A 619 10.02 -4.46 -5.68
CA SER A 619 9.70 -5.18 -4.44
C SER A 619 10.91 -5.36 -3.53
N LEU A 620 10.66 -5.51 -2.23
CA LEU A 620 11.71 -5.77 -1.22
C LEU A 620 12.41 -7.12 -1.48
N ASP A 621 11.70 -8.07 -2.09
CA ASP A 621 12.20 -9.37 -2.53
C ASP A 621 13.23 -9.25 -3.67
N GLY A 622 14.50 -8.99 -3.33
CA GLY A 622 15.65 -9.07 -4.25
C GLY A 622 15.97 -10.47 -4.81
N PHE A 623 15.00 -11.40 -4.79
CA PHE A 623 15.14 -12.75 -5.30
C PHE A 623 13.80 -13.27 -5.89
N VAL A 624 13.42 -12.77 -7.07
CA VAL A 624 12.44 -13.51 -7.87
C VAL A 624 13.08 -14.81 -8.34
N ALA A 625 12.37 -15.93 -8.22
CA ALA A 625 12.77 -17.22 -8.78
C ALA A 625 12.58 -17.27 -10.31
N GLY A 626 13.14 -16.29 -11.02
CA GLY A 626 13.09 -16.11 -12.47
C GLY A 626 12.18 -14.96 -12.93
N GLY A 627 12.80 -13.87 -13.42
CA GLY A 627 12.13 -12.78 -14.15
C GLY A 627 11.57 -11.65 -13.25
N ALA A 628 11.88 -10.39 -13.59
CA ALA A 628 11.29 -9.25 -12.91
C ALA A 628 9.93 -8.91 -13.53
N ASP A 629 8.94 -8.63 -12.68
CA ASP A 629 7.61 -8.12 -13.04
C ASP A 629 7.20 -7.09 -11.98
N PRO A 630 7.02 -5.80 -12.32
CA PRO A 630 6.72 -4.76 -11.34
C PRO A 630 5.27 -4.85 -10.87
N ARG A 631 5.06 -5.43 -9.69
CA ARG A 631 3.73 -5.49 -9.07
C ARG A 631 3.18 -4.08 -8.79
N PRO A 632 1.86 -3.85 -8.93
CA PRO A 632 1.22 -2.65 -8.41
C PRO A 632 1.37 -2.59 -6.89
N ARG A 633 1.90 -1.48 -6.36
CA ARG A 633 2.14 -1.29 -4.94
C ARG A 633 1.27 -0.17 -4.38
N THR A 634 0.47 -0.44 -3.35
CA THR A 634 -0.18 0.65 -2.60
C THR A 634 0.79 1.23 -1.58
N MET A 635 0.87 2.56 -1.50
CA MET A 635 1.79 3.32 -0.63
C MET A 635 1.06 4.36 0.22
N ASN A 636 1.76 4.94 1.19
CA ASN A 636 1.32 6.06 2.05
C ASN A 636 -0.04 5.84 2.74
N GLY A 637 -0.40 4.57 2.95
CA GLY A 637 -1.70 4.20 3.45
C GLY A 637 -1.95 4.66 4.88
N SER A 638 -3.23 4.68 5.24
CA SER A 638 -3.66 5.04 6.60
C SER A 638 -4.61 4.00 7.16
N MET A 639 -4.51 3.74 8.46
CA MET A 639 -5.40 2.85 9.19
C MET A 639 -6.13 3.62 10.29
N LEU A 640 -7.44 3.41 10.37
CA LEU A 640 -8.26 3.87 11.49
C LEU A 640 -8.13 2.89 12.66
N ASP A 641 -7.77 3.40 13.85
CA ASP A 641 -7.68 2.67 15.13
C ASP A 641 -7.00 1.28 15.06
N PRO A 642 -5.84 1.14 14.41
CA PRO A 642 -5.25 -0.16 14.07
C PRO A 642 -4.99 -1.06 15.28
N VAL A 643 -5.44 -2.31 15.20
CA VAL A 643 -5.30 -3.36 16.23
C VAL A 643 -4.46 -4.53 15.71
N THR A 644 -3.98 -5.38 16.62
CA THR A 644 -3.36 -6.66 16.24
C THR A 644 -4.46 -7.69 15.87
N PRO A 645 -4.60 -8.12 14.60
CA PRO A 645 -5.72 -8.96 14.20
C PRO A 645 -5.51 -10.44 14.62
N PRO A 646 -6.50 -11.10 15.25
CA PRO A 646 -6.38 -12.49 15.69
C PRO A 646 -6.01 -13.45 14.55
N GLY A 647 -4.90 -14.19 14.72
CA GLY A 647 -4.45 -15.20 13.75
C GLY A 647 -3.99 -14.65 12.40
N GLY A 648 -3.84 -13.33 12.25
CA GLY A 648 -3.50 -12.68 10.98
C GLY A 648 -2.44 -11.60 11.12
N SER A 649 -1.99 -11.09 9.98
CA SER A 649 -0.93 -10.07 9.89
C SER A 649 -1.30 -8.94 8.93
N ARG A 650 -2.58 -8.55 8.91
CA ARG A 650 -3.13 -7.62 7.91
C ARG A 650 -2.95 -6.15 8.31
N GLN A 651 -2.76 -5.28 7.32
CA GLN A 651 -2.57 -3.83 7.50
C GLN A 651 -2.85 -3.03 6.23
N GLY A 652 -3.08 -1.72 6.37
CA GLY A 652 -3.44 -0.80 5.30
C GLY A 652 -2.42 0.32 5.01
N PHE A 653 -1.15 0.16 5.36
CA PHE A 653 -0.11 1.18 5.16
C PHE A 653 0.65 1.04 3.83
N ASP A 654 1.15 -0.17 3.53
CA ASP A 654 1.99 -0.40 2.35
C ASP A 654 1.94 -1.86 1.86
N SER A 655 1.84 -2.07 0.55
CA SER A 655 1.72 -3.42 -0.01
C SER A 655 3.02 -4.17 -0.26
N GLU A 656 4.19 -3.56 -0.01
CA GLU A 656 5.49 -4.24 -0.02
C GLU A 656 6.08 -4.39 1.40
N MET A 657 5.26 -4.25 2.45
CA MET A 657 5.68 -4.44 3.86
C MET A 657 5.88 -5.91 4.27
N TYR A 658 6.22 -6.80 3.33
CA TYR A 658 6.48 -8.22 3.55
C TYR A 658 7.58 -8.73 2.60
N ILE A 659 8.11 -9.93 2.87
CA ILE A 659 8.99 -10.68 1.95
C ILE A 659 8.46 -12.08 1.67
N TRP A 660 8.74 -12.61 0.47
CA TRP A 660 8.49 -13.98 0.06
C TRP A 660 9.78 -14.82 0.10
N HIS A 661 9.90 -15.66 1.12
CA HIS A 661 11.09 -16.46 1.35
C HIS A 661 11.10 -17.73 0.48
N SER A 662 11.72 -17.61 -0.70
CA SER A 662 11.76 -18.60 -1.78
C SER A 662 12.16 -20.03 -1.37
N ILE A 663 13.02 -20.18 -0.35
CA ILE A 663 13.51 -21.48 0.13
C ILE A 663 12.47 -22.24 0.96
N SER A 664 11.51 -21.54 1.58
CA SER A 664 10.47 -22.13 2.43
C SER A 664 9.03 -21.89 1.96
N GLY A 665 8.84 -21.14 0.87
CA GLY A 665 7.50 -20.76 0.36
C GLY A 665 6.68 -19.91 1.34
N ALA A 666 7.35 -19.28 2.32
CA ALA A 666 6.69 -18.58 3.43
C ALA A 666 6.73 -17.06 3.21
N ILE A 667 5.67 -16.37 3.62
CA ILE A 667 5.61 -14.91 3.67
C ILE A 667 5.97 -14.47 5.09
N TYR A 668 6.94 -13.58 5.25
CA TYR A 668 7.28 -12.93 6.52
C TYR A 668 6.98 -11.43 6.46
N GLY A 669 6.50 -10.86 7.56
CA GLY A 669 6.05 -9.46 7.62
C GLY A 669 4.55 -9.27 7.37
N PRO A 670 4.01 -8.06 7.65
CA PRO A 670 2.57 -7.80 7.61
C PRO A 670 2.02 -7.68 6.19
N LYS A 671 1.11 -8.59 5.83
CA LYS A 671 0.43 -8.59 4.53
C LYS A 671 -0.48 -7.39 4.41
N TYR A 672 -0.54 -6.79 3.23
CA TYR A 672 -1.46 -5.69 2.98
C TYR A 672 -2.90 -6.18 2.77
N ASP A 673 -3.85 -5.35 3.18
CA ASP A 673 -5.28 -5.51 2.99
C ASP A 673 -5.88 -4.13 2.65
N ALA A 674 -6.39 -3.99 1.43
CA ALA A 674 -6.95 -2.72 0.97
C ALA A 674 -8.18 -2.28 1.80
N ALA A 675 -8.91 -3.23 2.41
CA ALA A 675 -10.04 -2.90 3.29
C ALA A 675 -9.60 -2.29 4.65
N MET A 676 -8.29 -2.27 4.93
CA MET A 676 -7.71 -1.58 6.08
C MET A 676 -7.08 -0.22 5.72
N ASN A 677 -6.91 0.08 4.43
CA ASN A 677 -6.36 1.36 3.98
C ASN A 677 -7.47 2.38 3.74
N VAL A 678 -7.82 3.13 4.77
CA VAL A 678 -8.90 4.13 4.70
C VAL A 678 -8.53 5.39 3.89
N ALA A 679 -7.25 5.57 3.52
CA ALA A 679 -6.78 6.71 2.71
C ALA A 679 -6.86 6.48 1.19
N LEU A 680 -7.15 5.27 0.73
CA LEU A 680 -7.12 4.93 -0.70
C LEU A 680 -8.29 5.60 -1.45
N GLY A 681 -7.96 6.54 -2.35
CA GLY A 681 -8.96 7.24 -3.17
C GLY A 681 -9.67 8.42 -2.48
N VAL A 682 -9.18 8.88 -1.32
CA VAL A 682 -9.71 10.05 -0.62
C VAL A 682 -9.55 11.31 -1.46
N SER A 683 -10.65 12.04 -1.65
CA SER A 683 -10.70 13.28 -2.43
C SER A 683 -11.84 14.18 -1.97
N ALA A 684 -11.93 15.41 -2.49
CA ALA A 684 -13.08 16.29 -2.23
C ALA A 684 -14.42 15.73 -2.75
N ALA A 685 -14.39 14.80 -3.72
CA ALA A 685 -15.58 14.08 -4.21
C ALA A 685 -15.85 12.77 -3.44
N THR A 686 -14.87 12.27 -2.70
CA THR A 686 -14.98 11.06 -1.86
C THR A 686 -14.28 11.31 -0.51
N PRO A 687 -14.85 12.13 0.39
CA PRO A 687 -14.19 12.48 1.65
C PRO A 687 -14.16 11.30 2.63
N LEU A 688 -13.05 11.16 3.35
CA LEU A 688 -12.93 10.20 4.45
C LEU A 688 -13.54 10.79 5.72
N ARG A 689 -14.78 10.40 6.03
CA ARG A 689 -15.42 10.65 7.33
C ARG A 689 -14.66 9.86 8.42
N ILE A 690 -14.07 10.55 9.38
CA ILE A 690 -13.50 9.96 10.61
C ILE A 690 -14.42 10.32 11.80
N PRO A 691 -14.88 9.33 12.58
CA PRO A 691 -15.74 9.58 13.74
C PRO A 691 -15.00 10.26 14.90
N GLN A 692 -15.77 10.71 15.90
CA GLN A 692 -15.26 11.11 17.22
C GLN A 692 -14.59 9.91 17.95
N ALA A 693 -13.86 10.20 19.03
CA ALA A 693 -13.06 9.24 19.80
C ALA A 693 -12.16 8.29 18.96
N ALA A 694 -11.47 8.80 17.94
CA ALA A 694 -10.74 7.99 16.97
C ALA A 694 -9.28 8.42 16.76
N SER A 695 -8.47 7.55 16.15
CA SER A 695 -7.08 7.82 15.77
C SER A 695 -6.80 7.32 14.35
N LEU A 696 -6.57 8.26 13.43
CA LEU A 696 -6.11 7.96 12.09
C LEU A 696 -4.57 7.91 12.09
N VAL A 697 -4.02 6.70 11.91
CA VAL A 697 -2.57 6.52 11.72
C VAL A 697 -2.28 6.62 10.24
N SER A 698 -1.57 7.67 9.83
CA SER A 698 -1.14 7.87 8.44
C SER A 698 0.36 7.68 8.31
N THR A 699 0.83 7.27 7.13
CA THR A 699 2.24 6.90 6.90
C THR A 699 2.83 7.52 5.64
N ILE A 700 4.14 7.71 5.63
CA ILE A 700 4.93 7.99 4.42
C ILE A 700 5.76 6.74 4.14
N SER A 701 5.58 6.16 2.97
CA SER A 701 6.34 5.02 2.50
C SER A 701 7.72 5.42 1.97
N HIS A 702 8.70 4.51 2.01
CA HIS A 702 9.91 4.68 1.18
C HIS A 702 9.55 4.51 -0.31
N PRO A 703 10.11 5.33 -1.22
CA PRO A 703 9.76 5.30 -2.64
C PRO A 703 10.17 4.00 -3.38
N GLN A 704 11.02 3.19 -2.76
CA GLN A 704 11.44 1.87 -3.25
C GLN A 704 11.18 0.81 -2.18
N GLY A 705 11.17 -0.47 -2.58
CA GLY A 705 11.15 -1.62 -1.66
C GLY A 705 12.28 -1.52 -0.63
N ALA A 706 11.95 -1.49 0.65
CA ALA A 706 12.90 -1.22 1.73
C ALA A 706 12.54 -1.98 3.03
N GLN A 707 13.56 -2.27 3.84
CA GLN A 707 13.40 -2.89 5.16
C GLN A 707 13.98 -2.00 6.26
N PRO A 708 13.16 -1.27 7.05
CA PRO A 708 11.70 -1.14 6.97
C PRO A 708 11.17 -0.43 5.73
N GLN A 709 9.88 -0.65 5.45
CA GLN A 709 9.20 -0.10 4.28
C GLN A 709 8.63 1.31 4.53
N LEU A 710 8.29 1.61 5.79
CA LEU A 710 7.78 2.91 6.20
C LEU A 710 8.93 3.87 6.55
N LYS A 711 8.84 5.11 6.07
CA LYS A 711 9.76 6.20 6.40
C LYS A 711 9.30 6.98 7.62
N ALA A 712 8.04 7.41 7.63
CA ALA A 712 7.45 8.21 8.69
C ALA A 712 6.02 7.75 9.00
N ALA A 713 5.54 8.08 10.20
CA ALA A 713 4.15 7.97 10.59
C ALA A 713 3.73 9.17 11.44
N ALA A 714 2.45 9.51 11.40
CA ALA A 714 1.82 10.50 12.28
C ALA A 714 0.42 10.01 12.68
N VAL A 715 -0.11 10.55 13.77
CA VAL A 715 -1.44 10.17 14.30
C VAL A 715 -2.28 11.42 14.42
N LEU A 716 -3.31 11.53 13.57
CA LEU A 716 -4.38 12.51 13.78
C LEU A 716 -5.34 11.94 14.81
N THR A 717 -5.47 12.61 15.95
CA THR A 717 -6.44 12.22 16.98
C THR A 717 -7.71 13.02 16.81
N VAL A 718 -8.84 12.35 16.63
CA VAL A 718 -10.16 12.98 16.52
C VAL A 718 -10.88 12.84 17.85
N LEU A 719 -11.25 13.96 18.45
CA LEU A 719 -11.86 14.06 19.77
C LEU A 719 -13.31 14.50 19.69
N ASP A 720 -14.10 14.11 20.69
CA ASP A 720 -15.51 14.50 20.84
C ASP A 720 -15.66 15.99 21.13
N ASP A 721 -14.66 16.58 21.80
CA ASP A 721 -14.72 17.89 22.43
C ASP A 721 -13.28 18.42 22.69
N VAL A 722 -13.13 19.74 22.92
CA VAL A 722 -11.82 20.36 23.19
C VAL A 722 -11.24 19.85 24.53
N PRO A 723 -10.02 19.28 24.54
CA PRO A 723 -9.40 18.71 25.74
C PRO A 723 -8.93 19.79 26.74
N PRO A 724 -8.76 19.43 28.03
CA PRO A 724 -8.27 20.35 29.07
C PRO A 724 -6.99 21.09 28.68
N ASP A 725 -6.92 22.38 29.04
CA ASP A 725 -5.82 23.30 28.71
C ASP A 725 -5.45 23.30 27.21
N ASN A 726 -6.44 23.11 26.33
CA ASN A 726 -6.26 22.96 24.88
C ASN A 726 -5.30 21.81 24.49
N GLY A 727 -5.25 20.75 25.31
CA GLY A 727 -4.41 19.57 25.17
C GLY A 727 -3.01 19.70 25.80
N ALA A 728 -2.58 20.90 26.18
CA ALA A 728 -1.21 21.17 26.65
C ALA A 728 -0.84 20.42 27.95
N THR A 729 -1.83 19.93 28.70
CA THR A 729 -1.65 19.17 29.96
C THR A 729 -2.08 17.71 29.85
N CYS A 730 -2.33 17.22 28.62
CA CYS A 730 -2.76 15.87 28.30
C CYS A 730 -1.72 15.11 27.46
N PHE A 731 -1.62 13.79 27.69
CA PHE A 731 -1.01 12.86 26.73
C PHE A 731 -1.95 12.67 25.54
N ARG A 732 -1.40 12.25 24.38
CA ARG A 732 -2.23 11.76 23.28
C ARG A 732 -2.89 10.44 23.71
N PRO A 733 -4.20 10.24 23.48
CA PRO A 733 -4.83 8.92 23.52
C PRO A 733 -4.05 7.87 22.69
N PRO A 734 -4.12 6.58 23.03
CA PRO A 734 -3.41 5.54 22.31
C PRO A 734 -3.83 5.47 20.83
N TYR A 735 -2.87 5.23 19.93
CA TYR A 735 -3.19 5.09 18.51
C TYR A 735 -3.97 3.79 18.20
N SER A 736 -3.86 2.77 19.05
CA SER A 736 -4.30 1.40 18.77
C SER A 736 -5.64 1.07 19.44
N GLY A 737 -6.62 0.64 18.63
CA GLY A 737 -7.97 0.27 19.09
C GLY A 737 -8.84 1.45 19.55
N ALA A 738 -10.12 1.17 19.77
CA ALA A 738 -11.17 2.18 20.01
C ALA A 738 -11.22 2.75 21.45
N ASP A 739 -10.37 2.27 22.37
CA ASP A 739 -10.30 2.80 23.74
C ASP A 739 -9.37 4.02 23.78
N LYS A 740 -9.91 5.22 24.00
CA LYS A 740 -9.19 6.51 23.93
C LYS A 740 -9.06 7.25 25.28
N PRO A 741 -8.44 6.67 26.32
CA PRO A 741 -8.27 7.34 27.60
C PRO A 741 -7.35 8.55 27.50
N LEU A 742 -7.80 9.68 28.05
CA LEU A 742 -7.05 10.94 28.10
C LEU A 742 -6.34 11.08 29.45
N TYR A 743 -5.05 10.73 29.50
CA TYR A 743 -4.23 10.86 30.70
C TYR A 743 -3.68 12.30 30.84
N SER A 744 -3.60 12.84 32.06
CA SER A 744 -2.97 14.15 32.31
C SER A 744 -1.48 14.02 32.70
N ILE A 745 -0.64 14.94 32.21
CA ILE A 745 0.77 15.02 32.62
C ILE A 745 0.95 15.38 34.10
N TYR A 746 -0.08 15.92 34.77
CA TYR A 746 -0.06 16.18 36.21
C TYR A 746 -0.16 14.91 37.06
N ALA A 747 -0.51 13.76 36.46
CA ALA A 747 -0.45 12.47 37.15
C ALA A 747 1.00 11.96 37.31
N LEU A 748 1.98 12.53 36.60
CA LEU A 748 3.37 12.05 36.57
C LEU A 748 4.02 12.06 37.95
N ARG A 749 4.26 10.86 38.48
CA ARG A 749 4.99 10.55 39.72
C ARG A 749 6.50 10.78 39.62
N LYS A 750 6.89 12.02 39.30
CA LYS A 750 8.29 12.48 39.21
C LYS A 750 9.04 12.30 40.53
N ASP A 751 8.34 12.19 41.66
CA ASP A 751 8.89 11.86 42.98
C ASP A 751 9.53 10.46 43.07
N LEU A 752 9.21 9.56 42.14
CA LEU A 752 9.80 8.23 42.02
C LEU A 752 11.08 8.21 41.15
N LEU A 753 11.44 9.33 40.51
CA LEU A 753 12.67 9.43 39.72
C LEU A 753 13.85 9.84 40.62
N PRO A 754 14.95 9.06 40.66
CA PRO A 754 16.14 9.46 41.39
C PRO A 754 16.88 10.61 40.70
N ASN A 755 17.80 11.21 41.45
CA ASN A 755 18.73 12.24 40.98
C ASN A 755 20.16 11.72 41.16
N LEU A 756 20.58 10.82 40.27
CA LEU A 756 21.93 10.24 40.28
C LEU A 756 22.95 11.21 39.65
N PRO A 757 24.15 11.40 40.24
CA PRO A 757 25.20 12.21 39.62
C PRO A 757 25.51 11.82 38.16
N LEU A 758 25.80 12.83 37.32
CA LEU A 758 26.15 12.60 35.92
C LEU A 758 27.42 11.75 35.77
N VAL A 759 27.40 10.87 34.79
CA VAL A 759 28.54 10.00 34.43
C VAL A 759 29.22 10.48 33.14
N ALA A 760 30.41 9.94 32.87
CA ALA A 760 31.08 10.16 31.58
C ALA A 760 30.18 9.73 30.41
N ASN A 761 30.33 10.41 29.27
CA ASN A 761 29.56 10.17 28.04
C ASN A 761 28.03 10.38 28.17
N THR A 762 27.55 11.11 29.19
CA THR A 762 26.12 11.49 29.30
C THR A 762 25.64 12.20 28.02
N PRO A 763 24.63 11.68 27.30
CA PRO A 763 24.16 12.26 26.04
C PRO A 763 23.27 13.50 26.26
N SER A 764 22.98 14.22 25.17
CA SER A 764 22.06 15.36 25.19
C SER A 764 20.60 14.90 25.33
N LEU A 765 19.87 15.49 26.29
CA LEU A 765 18.43 15.30 26.49
C LEU A 765 17.66 15.49 25.18
N ALA A 766 17.95 16.56 24.43
CA ALA A 766 17.28 16.82 23.16
C ALA A 766 17.55 15.71 22.12
N SER A 767 18.79 15.19 22.06
CA SER A 767 19.13 14.11 21.12
C SER A 767 18.43 12.78 21.43
N VAL A 768 18.17 12.50 22.71
CA VAL A 768 17.43 11.29 23.13
C VAL A 768 15.92 11.51 23.04
N ALA A 769 15.42 12.70 23.35
CA ALA A 769 14.00 13.05 23.22
C ALA A 769 13.53 13.10 21.76
N ALA A 770 14.41 13.39 20.80
CA ALA A 770 14.12 13.33 19.37
C ALA A 770 13.80 11.89 18.88
N THR A 771 14.44 10.87 19.44
CA THR A 771 14.19 9.45 19.11
C THR A 771 12.72 9.05 19.34
N PHE A 772 12.10 9.60 20.39
CA PHE A 772 10.70 9.34 20.76
C PHE A 772 9.75 10.46 20.30
N GLN A 773 10.17 11.32 19.36
CA GLN A 773 9.36 12.47 18.94
C GLN A 773 8.10 12.07 18.17
N ARG A 774 8.16 11.03 17.32
CA ARG A 774 7.03 10.58 16.50
C ARG A 774 6.54 9.19 16.96
N PRO A 775 5.28 8.82 16.65
CA PRO A 775 4.71 7.51 16.99
C PRO A 775 5.58 6.31 16.58
N TRP A 776 5.68 5.32 17.47
CA TRP A 776 6.31 4.03 17.21
C TRP A 776 5.22 2.99 16.95
N ILE A 777 4.96 2.67 15.68
CA ILE A 777 3.86 1.79 15.25
C ILE A 777 4.31 0.32 15.34
N ASP A 778 3.90 -0.38 16.40
CA ASP A 778 4.50 -1.65 16.83
C ASP A 778 3.51 -2.81 17.01
N HIS A 779 2.28 -2.68 16.48
CA HIS A 779 1.20 -3.67 16.59
C HIS A 779 1.37 -4.93 15.69
N PHE A 780 2.62 -5.17 15.24
CA PHE A 780 3.03 -6.26 14.35
C PHE A 780 4.09 -7.20 14.97
N GLY A 781 4.39 -7.06 16.26
CA GLY A 781 5.43 -7.84 16.97
C GLY A 781 5.25 -9.36 16.92
N HIS A 782 4.03 -9.83 16.67
CA HIS A 782 3.66 -11.24 16.51
C HIS A 782 4.00 -11.80 15.11
N VAL A 783 4.16 -10.96 14.09
CA VAL A 783 4.32 -11.34 12.68
C VAL A 783 5.76 -11.76 12.34
N GLY A 784 6.42 -12.53 13.20
CA GLY A 784 7.75 -13.11 12.97
C GLY A 784 8.90 -12.10 12.87
N ASP A 785 8.93 -11.32 11.80
CA ASP A 785 9.86 -10.22 11.49
C ASP A 785 9.15 -8.87 11.34
N GLY A 786 7.84 -8.78 11.65
CA GLY A 786 6.98 -7.65 11.27
C GLY A 786 7.49 -6.27 11.67
N THR A 787 8.10 -6.16 12.85
CA THR A 787 8.82 -4.98 13.34
C THR A 787 9.87 -4.45 12.34
N GLN A 788 10.61 -5.34 11.69
CA GLN A 788 11.66 -5.00 10.72
C GLN A 788 11.10 -4.39 9.43
N TYR A 789 9.83 -4.63 9.11
CA TYR A 789 9.18 -4.11 7.91
C TYR A 789 8.34 -2.86 8.20
N SER A 790 7.78 -2.74 9.41
CA SER A 790 6.82 -1.70 9.79
C SER A 790 7.39 -0.48 10.53
N SER A 791 8.60 -0.56 11.07
CA SER A 791 9.21 0.53 11.85
C SER A 791 9.44 1.80 11.01
N PRO A 792 8.82 2.97 11.30
CA PRO A 792 9.04 4.18 10.51
C PRO A 792 10.46 4.73 10.69
N THR A 793 11.32 4.60 9.68
CA THR A 793 12.79 4.75 9.83
C THR A 793 13.28 6.11 10.31
N ASP A 794 12.50 7.19 10.14
CA ASP A 794 12.88 8.55 10.58
C ASP A 794 13.11 8.62 12.10
N ASN A 795 12.49 7.75 12.90
CA ASN A 795 12.72 7.67 14.36
C ASN A 795 12.46 6.29 15.04
N MET A 796 11.88 5.33 14.31
CA MET A 796 11.67 3.89 14.53
C MET A 796 12.92 2.98 14.47
N PRO A 797 13.55 2.47 15.55
CA PRO A 797 14.57 1.42 15.40
C PRO A 797 13.96 0.12 14.87
N SER A 798 14.43 -0.33 13.70
CA SER A 798 13.89 -1.48 12.96
C SER A 798 14.10 -2.85 13.62
N TYR A 799 14.99 -2.94 14.60
CA TYR A 799 15.44 -4.18 15.19
C TYR A 799 15.41 -4.09 16.73
N GLY A 800 14.92 -5.13 17.40
CA GLY A 800 14.64 -5.11 18.85
C GLY A 800 15.86 -4.82 19.74
N ARG A 801 17.07 -5.22 19.32
CA ARG A 801 18.34 -4.88 19.99
C ARG A 801 18.50 -3.36 20.10
N GLU A 802 18.47 -2.65 18.97
CA GLU A 802 18.56 -1.18 18.90
C GLU A 802 17.40 -0.49 19.62
N TYR A 803 16.19 -1.04 19.52
CA TYR A 803 15.01 -0.57 20.24
C TYR A 803 15.22 -0.63 21.77
N SER A 804 15.67 -1.78 22.30
CA SER A 804 16.00 -1.97 23.71
C SER A 804 17.17 -1.08 24.16
N MET A 805 18.17 -0.87 23.29
CA MET A 805 19.28 0.07 23.56
C MET A 805 18.80 1.52 23.65
N ALA A 806 17.86 1.94 22.78
CA ALA A 806 17.26 3.28 22.84
C ALA A 806 16.39 3.46 24.10
N VAL A 807 15.53 2.49 24.40
CA VAL A 807 14.70 2.44 25.63
C VAL A 807 15.57 2.48 26.89
N GLY A 808 16.66 1.69 26.94
CA GLY A 808 17.61 1.68 28.05
C GLY A 808 18.36 3.01 28.20
N ARG A 809 18.76 3.65 27.09
CA ARG A 809 19.41 4.97 27.10
C ARG A 809 18.48 6.07 27.62
N ALA A 810 17.22 6.07 27.18
CA ALA A 810 16.20 7.01 27.65
C ALA A 810 15.90 6.82 29.15
N ALA A 811 15.64 5.57 29.55
CA ALA A 811 15.36 5.24 30.95
C ALA A 811 16.50 5.66 31.87
N LEU A 812 17.76 5.31 31.56
CA LEU A 812 18.92 5.68 32.39
C LEU A 812 19.16 7.19 32.46
N LEU A 813 18.89 7.94 31.37
CA LEU A 813 19.03 9.40 31.36
C LEU A 813 17.98 10.09 32.28
N LEU A 814 16.77 9.53 32.38
CA LEU A 814 15.72 10.01 33.29
C LEU A 814 16.06 9.80 34.79
N LEU A 815 17.06 8.96 35.11
CA LEU A 815 17.52 8.70 36.48
C LEU A 815 18.63 9.65 36.96
N LEU A 816 19.18 10.50 36.08
CA LEU A 816 20.25 11.44 36.41
C LEU A 816 19.76 12.71 37.12
N ASP A 817 20.65 13.45 37.78
CA ASP A 817 20.32 14.68 38.52
C ASP A 817 19.86 15.80 37.57
N GLU A 818 18.62 16.29 37.78
CA GLU A 818 18.03 17.30 36.90
C GLU A 818 18.72 18.67 37.01
N ALA A 819 19.21 19.07 38.19
CA ALA A 819 19.89 20.36 38.35
C ALA A 819 21.23 20.39 37.58
N GLN A 820 21.95 19.26 37.56
CA GLN A 820 23.15 19.07 36.73
C GLN A 820 22.82 19.02 35.23
N LEU A 821 21.73 18.37 34.82
CA LEU A 821 21.27 18.39 33.42
C LEU A 821 20.91 19.81 32.96
N VAL A 822 20.15 20.57 33.76
CA VAL A 822 19.82 21.98 33.47
C VAL A 822 21.09 22.84 33.42
N ALA A 823 22.01 22.67 34.38
CA ALA A 823 23.26 23.45 34.43
C ALA A 823 24.26 23.12 33.31
N THR A 824 24.20 21.94 32.70
CA THR A 824 25.13 21.50 31.64
C THR A 824 24.54 21.50 30.23
N GLN A 825 23.20 21.40 30.10
CA GLN A 825 22.50 21.26 28.81
C GLN A 825 21.39 22.30 28.60
N GLY A 826 21.04 23.10 29.62
CA GLY A 826 19.97 24.12 29.53
C GLY A 826 18.55 23.54 29.43
N ARG A 827 18.35 22.25 29.71
CA ARG A 827 17.06 21.54 29.62
C ARG A 827 16.79 20.66 30.83
N ASN A 828 15.52 20.49 31.17
CA ASN A 828 15.04 19.56 32.19
C ASN A 828 14.58 18.22 31.54
N LYS A 829 14.08 17.26 32.34
CA LYS A 829 13.71 15.93 31.86
C LYS A 829 12.37 15.86 31.09
N ASP A 830 11.55 16.91 31.14
CA ASP A 830 10.12 16.79 30.85
C ASP A 830 9.79 16.36 29.41
N GLU A 831 10.48 16.90 28.41
CA GLU A 831 10.29 16.53 27.00
C GLU A 831 10.54 15.03 26.75
N LEU A 832 11.59 14.48 27.40
CA LEU A 832 11.92 13.06 27.31
C LEU A 832 10.94 12.21 28.13
N LEU A 833 10.57 12.65 29.33
CA LEU A 833 9.66 11.93 30.22
C LEU A 833 8.28 11.77 29.59
N ILE A 834 7.72 12.84 29.02
CA ILE A 834 6.41 12.82 28.38
C ILE A 834 6.42 11.86 27.18
N ARG A 835 7.41 11.95 26.29
CA ARG A 835 7.51 11.07 25.12
C ARG A 835 7.77 9.60 25.48
N PHE A 836 8.58 9.33 26.51
CA PHE A 836 8.84 7.97 26.96
C PHE A 836 7.64 7.32 27.67
N VAL A 837 6.84 8.11 28.40
CA VAL A 837 5.56 7.64 28.97
C VAL A 837 4.49 7.45 27.88
N GLN A 838 4.43 8.32 26.86
CA GLN A 838 3.56 8.16 25.69
C GLN A 838 3.80 6.81 24.99
N LEU A 839 5.06 6.44 24.77
CA LEU A 839 5.41 5.11 24.22
C LEU A 839 4.86 3.96 25.09
N GLY A 840 4.94 4.09 26.42
CA GLY A 840 4.39 3.09 27.34
C GLY A 840 2.86 3.00 27.32
N ILE A 841 2.16 4.11 27.06
CA ILE A 841 0.70 4.12 26.82
C ILE A 841 0.38 3.40 25.50
N ASP A 842 1.01 3.79 24.39
CA ASP A 842 0.75 3.18 23.08
C ASP A 842 1.02 1.66 23.11
N LEU A 843 2.16 1.22 23.65
CA LEU A 843 2.49 -0.20 23.79
C LEU A 843 1.55 -0.98 24.71
N TYR A 844 1.03 -0.36 25.77
CA TYR A 844 0.05 -0.99 26.66
C TYR A 844 -1.26 -1.26 25.91
N HIS A 845 -1.81 -0.27 25.21
CA HIS A 845 -3.03 -0.46 24.44
C HIS A 845 -2.84 -1.41 23.25
N VAL A 846 -1.63 -1.52 22.67
CA VAL A 846 -1.31 -2.60 21.73
C VAL A 846 -1.48 -3.99 22.38
N THR A 847 -1.05 -4.19 23.63
CA THR A 847 -1.27 -5.47 24.34
C THR A 847 -2.73 -5.75 24.69
N GLU A 848 -3.51 -4.73 25.07
CA GLU A 848 -4.96 -4.91 25.33
C GLU A 848 -5.70 -5.24 24.02
N ASN A 849 -5.24 -4.73 22.88
CA ASN A 849 -5.71 -5.07 21.53
C ASN A 849 -5.01 -6.31 20.92
N GLY A 850 -4.48 -7.21 21.75
CA GLY A 850 -4.00 -8.54 21.35
C GLY A 850 -2.55 -8.65 20.88
N GLY A 851 -1.79 -7.55 20.91
CA GLY A 851 -0.37 -7.52 20.55
C GLY A 851 0.54 -8.28 21.51
N TYR A 852 1.55 -8.97 20.97
CA TYR A 852 2.59 -9.64 21.74
C TYR A 852 3.90 -9.72 20.93
N TRP A 853 5.03 -9.85 21.63
CA TRP A 853 6.37 -9.91 21.06
C TRP A 853 7.09 -11.18 21.52
N TRP A 854 6.99 -12.26 20.74
CA TRP A 854 7.67 -13.53 21.03
C TRP A 854 9.19 -13.45 20.89
N GLY A 855 9.90 -14.34 21.61
CA GLY A 855 11.35 -14.49 21.57
C GLY A 855 11.86 -15.02 20.22
N LYS A 856 12.89 -14.38 19.66
CA LYS A 856 13.44 -14.69 18.33
C LYS A 856 14.81 -14.01 18.06
N GLY A 857 15.79 -14.19 18.94
CA GLY A 857 17.16 -13.72 18.77
C GLY A 857 17.27 -12.21 18.48
N GLY A 858 16.86 -11.37 19.42
CA GLY A 858 17.12 -9.92 19.36
C GLY A 858 16.09 -9.09 18.61
N LEU A 859 15.19 -9.71 17.84
CA LEU A 859 14.23 -9.02 16.97
C LEU A 859 13.19 -8.15 17.70
N ASN A 860 12.83 -8.52 18.94
CA ASN A 860 11.58 -8.10 19.57
C ASN A 860 11.74 -7.51 20.99
N HIS A 861 12.96 -7.15 21.40
CA HIS A 861 13.26 -6.70 22.76
C HIS A 861 12.79 -5.25 23.02
N GLY A 862 12.65 -4.88 24.30
CA GLY A 862 12.55 -3.50 24.77
C GLY A 862 11.13 -2.97 24.99
N ARG A 863 10.10 -3.79 24.79
CA ARG A 863 8.68 -3.36 24.92
C ARG A 863 8.14 -3.44 26.34
N LYS A 864 8.70 -4.31 27.18
CA LYS A 864 8.15 -4.54 28.52
C LYS A 864 8.46 -3.39 29.50
N TRP A 865 9.63 -2.77 29.36
CA TRP A 865 10.06 -1.70 30.27
C TRP A 865 9.26 -0.39 30.11
N PRO A 866 8.98 0.15 28.91
CA PRO A 866 8.16 1.35 28.76
C PRO A 866 6.77 1.22 29.38
N ILE A 867 6.10 0.06 29.25
CA ILE A 867 4.79 -0.19 29.87
C ILE A 867 4.88 -0.15 31.40
N LEU A 868 5.85 -0.87 31.99
CA LEU A 868 6.08 -0.86 33.43
C LEU A 868 6.42 0.54 33.95
N PHE A 869 7.26 1.27 33.22
CA PHE A 869 7.66 2.64 33.56
C PHE A 869 6.49 3.62 33.49
N ALA A 870 5.69 3.60 32.42
CA ALA A 870 4.47 4.41 32.31
C ALA A 870 3.47 4.06 33.42
N GLY A 871 3.28 2.78 33.73
CA GLY A 871 2.45 2.34 34.85
C GLY A 871 2.91 2.88 36.21
N LEU A 872 4.21 2.99 36.44
CA LEU A 872 4.76 3.58 37.67
C LEU A 872 4.63 5.11 37.70
N MET A 873 4.83 5.77 36.56
CA MET A 873 4.70 7.22 36.43
C MET A 873 3.24 7.69 36.52
N LEU A 874 2.27 6.90 36.06
CA LEU A 874 0.83 7.22 36.07
C LEU A 874 0.04 6.53 37.21
N ASP A 875 0.73 5.74 38.04
CA ASP A 875 0.15 4.86 39.07
C ASP A 875 -0.93 3.87 38.56
N HIS A 876 -0.81 3.45 37.29
CA HIS A 876 -1.83 2.68 36.58
C HIS A 876 -1.68 1.16 36.79
N GLU A 877 -2.62 0.54 37.50
CA GLU A 877 -2.56 -0.86 37.99
C GLU A 877 -2.33 -1.89 36.86
N HIS A 878 -3.07 -1.79 35.75
CA HIS A 878 -2.98 -2.78 34.66
C HIS A 878 -1.66 -2.73 33.88
N MET A 879 -1.00 -1.56 33.83
CA MET A 879 0.36 -1.40 33.30
C MET A 879 1.40 -1.91 34.30
N ARG A 880 1.27 -1.55 35.59
CA ARG A 880 2.17 -2.02 36.67
C ARG A 880 2.18 -3.54 36.85
N THR A 881 1.08 -4.22 36.51
CA THR A 881 0.92 -5.67 36.60
C THR A 881 1.24 -6.42 35.31
N ILE A 882 1.68 -5.74 34.24
CA ILE A 882 1.92 -6.36 32.92
C ILE A 882 2.91 -7.54 32.98
N GLY A 883 3.89 -7.52 33.90
CA GLY A 883 4.84 -8.62 34.08
C GLY A 883 4.24 -9.91 34.68
N SER A 884 3.12 -9.80 35.39
CA SER A 884 2.33 -10.97 35.81
C SER A 884 1.38 -11.42 34.70
N ARG A 885 0.74 -10.46 34.02
CA ARG A 885 -0.19 -10.72 32.90
C ARG A 885 0.51 -11.37 31.71
N SER A 886 1.77 -11.03 31.42
CA SER A 886 2.54 -11.55 30.29
C SER A 886 2.64 -13.07 30.26
N LYS A 887 2.71 -13.73 31.44
CA LYS A 887 2.78 -15.20 31.53
C LYS A 887 1.49 -15.91 31.06
N SER A 888 0.39 -15.18 30.88
CA SER A 888 -0.87 -15.65 30.28
C SER A 888 -1.05 -15.28 28.79
N MET A 889 -0.18 -14.42 28.25
CA MET A 889 -0.18 -14.04 26.83
C MET A 889 0.49 -15.12 25.97
N PRO A 890 0.19 -15.19 24.65
CA PRO A 890 0.92 -16.03 23.72
C PRO A 890 2.43 -15.83 23.85
N TYR A 891 3.18 -16.94 23.90
CA TYR A 891 4.66 -16.93 23.96
C TYR A 891 5.25 -16.08 25.11
N TRP A 892 4.53 -15.97 26.24
CA TRP A 892 4.88 -15.11 27.39
C TRP A 892 4.91 -13.59 27.10
N GLY A 893 4.31 -13.14 26.00
CA GLY A 893 4.01 -11.73 25.71
C GLY A 893 5.20 -10.86 25.29
N PHE A 894 6.41 -11.10 25.82
CA PHE A 894 7.59 -10.27 25.63
C PHE A 894 8.86 -11.10 25.41
N ALA A 895 9.73 -10.66 24.52
CA ALA A 895 10.91 -11.42 24.10
C ALA A 895 11.98 -11.49 25.18
N GLU A 896 12.05 -10.47 26.04
CA GLU A 896 12.90 -10.42 27.23
C GLU A 896 12.58 -11.54 28.24
N ASP A 897 11.30 -11.93 28.33
CA ASP A 897 10.81 -13.03 29.17
C ASP A 897 10.98 -14.40 28.49
N ALA A 898 10.84 -14.47 27.16
CA ALA A 898 10.79 -15.72 26.41
C ALA A 898 12.16 -16.37 26.13
N GLN A 899 13.29 -15.68 26.42
CA GLN A 899 14.63 -16.10 25.97
C GLN A 899 15.66 -16.33 27.07
N THR A 900 15.27 -16.14 28.35
CA THR A 900 16.13 -16.35 29.52
C THR A 900 15.43 -17.26 30.53
N GLY A 901 16.17 -18.17 31.16
CA GLY A 901 15.65 -19.10 32.17
C GLY A 901 16.76 -19.62 33.08
N PHE A 902 16.41 -20.42 34.08
CA PHE A 902 17.38 -21.15 34.90
C PHE A 902 17.51 -22.59 34.40
N LEU A 903 18.72 -23.11 34.29
CA LEU A 903 18.97 -24.48 33.85
C LEU A 903 18.40 -25.51 34.83
N SER A 904 17.76 -26.56 34.30
CA SER A 904 17.22 -27.67 35.09
C SER A 904 17.91 -28.99 34.76
N GLN A 905 17.78 -29.99 35.64
CA GLN A 905 18.23 -31.36 35.35
C GLN A 905 17.61 -31.91 34.06
N ALA A 906 16.38 -31.52 33.74
CA ALA A 906 15.71 -31.94 32.51
C ALA A 906 16.32 -31.33 31.24
N ASP A 907 17.15 -30.29 31.34
CA ASP A 907 17.92 -29.70 30.24
C ASP A 907 19.26 -30.42 30.07
N VAL A 908 19.96 -30.72 31.19
CA VAL A 908 21.15 -31.58 31.24
C VAL A 908 20.86 -32.95 30.61
N ASP A 909 19.82 -33.64 31.10
CA ASP A 909 19.37 -34.92 30.57
C ASP A 909 19.08 -34.86 29.06
N ARG A 910 18.68 -33.68 28.56
CA ARG A 910 18.34 -33.44 27.16
C ARG A 910 19.58 -33.17 26.30
N THR A 911 20.54 -32.38 26.78
CA THR A 911 21.79 -32.09 26.06
C THR A 911 22.68 -33.33 25.89
N HIS A 912 22.56 -34.31 26.78
CA HIS A 912 23.21 -35.63 26.64
C HIS A 912 22.38 -36.67 25.86
N SER A 913 21.26 -36.27 25.24
CA SER A 913 20.34 -37.17 24.52
C SER A 913 20.27 -36.90 23.01
N ALA A 914 19.65 -37.82 22.27
CA ALA A 914 19.32 -37.63 20.85
C ALA A 914 18.27 -36.53 20.58
N GLN A 915 17.74 -35.88 21.62
CA GLN A 915 16.91 -34.67 21.48
C GLN A 915 17.74 -33.38 21.39
N TRP A 916 19.03 -33.40 21.75
CA TRP A 916 19.89 -32.22 21.68
C TRP A 916 20.06 -31.75 20.23
N ARG A 917 19.70 -30.49 19.99
CA ARG A 917 19.87 -29.82 18.69
C ARG A 917 20.43 -28.42 18.95
N PRO A 918 21.71 -28.29 19.32
CA PRO A 918 22.33 -26.99 19.57
C PRO A 918 22.42 -26.19 18.27
N ASP A 919 22.63 -24.87 18.38
CA ASP A 919 22.91 -24.03 17.22
C ASP A 919 24.22 -24.48 16.54
N THR A 920 24.09 -25.13 15.38
CA THR A 920 25.21 -25.68 14.59
C THR A 920 26.07 -24.61 13.91
N ARG A 921 25.69 -23.33 14.00
CA ARG A 921 26.50 -22.19 13.57
C ARG A 921 27.59 -21.84 14.60
N ALA A 922 27.49 -22.33 15.83
CA ALA A 922 28.48 -22.13 16.87
C ALA A 922 29.78 -22.90 16.59
N ALA A 923 30.93 -22.27 16.85
CA ALA A 923 32.24 -22.89 16.59
C ALA A 923 32.58 -24.07 17.53
N GLN A 924 31.85 -24.22 18.63
CA GLN A 924 31.88 -25.37 19.54
C GLN A 924 30.45 -25.68 20.01
N LEU A 925 30.17 -26.94 20.30
CA LEU A 925 28.90 -27.41 20.84
C LEU A 925 29.17 -27.94 22.25
N ILE A 926 28.70 -27.22 23.27
CA ILE A 926 28.95 -27.53 24.69
C ILE A 926 27.58 -27.83 25.34
N PRO A 927 27.35 -29.07 25.85
CA PRO A 927 26.14 -29.40 26.61
C PRO A 927 26.17 -28.73 27.99
N CYS A 928 25.04 -28.67 28.67
CA CYS A 928 25.03 -28.36 30.11
C CYS A 928 25.20 -29.64 30.93
N GLU A 929 26.05 -29.57 31.96
CA GLU A 929 26.37 -30.66 32.88
C GLU A 929 25.60 -30.51 34.20
N ALA A 930 25.67 -31.51 35.09
CA ALA A 930 24.92 -31.50 36.35
C ALA A 930 25.27 -30.32 37.29
N ASP A 931 26.48 -29.77 37.19
CA ASP A 931 26.93 -28.62 37.98
C ASP A 931 26.40 -27.26 37.45
N ASP A 932 25.84 -27.20 36.23
CA ASP A 932 25.24 -25.98 35.66
C ASP A 932 23.79 -25.73 36.16
N VAL A 933 23.18 -26.71 36.83
CA VAL A 933 21.76 -26.66 37.24
C VAL A 933 21.51 -25.51 38.22
N GLY A 934 20.52 -24.67 37.91
CA GLY A 934 20.20 -23.44 38.64
C GLY A 934 20.93 -22.20 38.15
N THR A 935 21.91 -22.30 37.24
CA THR A 935 22.52 -21.10 36.65
C THR A 935 21.58 -20.43 35.63
N PRO A 936 21.58 -19.09 35.54
CA PRO A 936 20.75 -18.35 34.59
C PRO A 936 21.37 -18.43 33.18
N GLU A 937 20.56 -18.71 32.16
CA GLU A 937 21.07 -19.01 30.82
C GLU A 937 20.13 -18.56 29.70
N TRP A 938 20.70 -18.28 28.53
CA TRP A 938 19.97 -17.90 27.32
C TRP A 938 19.60 -19.12 26.48
N ASN A 939 18.39 -19.12 25.93
CA ASN A 939 17.73 -20.37 25.54
C ASN A 939 17.88 -20.84 24.08
N GLY A 940 18.51 -20.06 23.21
CA GLY A 940 18.57 -20.36 21.76
C GLY A 940 17.71 -19.45 20.87
N GLY A 941 16.88 -18.56 21.46
CA GLY A 941 15.93 -17.71 20.72
C GLY A 941 14.59 -18.41 20.46
N GLY A 942 14.10 -19.13 21.48
CA GLY A 942 13.10 -20.19 21.29
C GLY A 942 11.62 -19.77 21.26
N TRP A 943 10.84 -20.55 20.52
CA TRP A 943 9.41 -20.35 20.25
C TRP A 943 8.47 -20.78 21.39
N ALA A 944 8.94 -20.94 22.63
CA ALA A 944 8.18 -21.60 23.69
C ALA A 944 8.56 -21.09 25.11
N PRO A 945 7.62 -21.16 26.07
CA PRO A 945 7.90 -20.81 27.47
C PRO A 945 8.87 -21.81 28.12
N GLY A 946 10.11 -21.37 28.43
CA GLY A 946 11.15 -22.17 29.08
C GLY A 946 12.50 -22.08 28.36
N LEU A 947 13.39 -23.06 28.61
CA LEU A 947 14.61 -23.23 27.83
C LEU A 947 14.35 -24.11 26.60
N ASP A 948 14.72 -23.65 25.40
CA ASP A 948 14.39 -24.32 24.14
C ASP A 948 15.40 -25.45 23.80
N PRO A 949 14.94 -26.70 23.56
CA PRO A 949 15.79 -27.78 23.05
C PRO A 949 16.54 -27.50 21.74
N TYR A 950 16.12 -26.52 20.93
CA TYR A 950 16.62 -26.28 19.57
C TYR A 950 17.75 -25.23 19.44
N GLY A 951 18.27 -24.69 20.54
CA GLY A 951 19.40 -23.77 20.48
C GLY A 951 20.34 -23.72 21.71
N LEU A 952 19.99 -24.38 22.82
CA LEU A 952 20.81 -24.37 24.04
C LEU A 952 22.23 -24.93 23.80
N ASN A 953 23.22 -24.05 24.01
CA ASN A 953 24.65 -24.32 23.89
C ASN A 953 25.44 -23.39 24.85
N LEU A 954 26.26 -23.97 25.73
CA LEU A 954 27.07 -23.23 26.71
C LEU A 954 28.36 -22.62 26.11
N TYR A 955 28.58 -22.72 24.80
CA TYR A 955 29.63 -21.95 24.15
C TYR A 955 29.30 -20.44 24.17
N TYR A 956 30.25 -19.62 24.65
CA TYR A 956 30.10 -18.16 24.65
C TYR A 956 29.95 -17.59 23.23
N GLY A 957 30.67 -18.16 22.26
CA GLY A 957 30.57 -17.75 20.86
C GLY A 957 29.38 -18.35 20.10
N THR A 958 28.33 -18.81 20.80
CA THR A 958 27.06 -19.19 20.17
C THR A 958 26.41 -17.95 19.55
N PRO A 959 25.95 -17.98 18.28
CA PRO A 959 25.24 -16.86 17.68
C PRO A 959 23.97 -16.47 18.45
N TYR A 960 23.51 -15.25 18.21
CA TYR A 960 22.41 -14.58 18.93
C TYR A 960 22.64 -14.28 20.41
N ARG A 961 23.32 -15.13 21.20
CA ARG A 961 23.73 -14.84 22.59
C ARG A 961 24.34 -13.43 22.75
N THR A 962 25.23 -13.04 21.83
CA THR A 962 25.89 -11.72 21.84
C THR A 962 25.00 -10.60 21.31
N ILE A 963 24.13 -10.87 20.33
CA ILE A 963 23.14 -9.92 19.79
C ILE A 963 22.14 -9.51 20.88
N ASP A 964 21.70 -10.50 21.66
CA ASP A 964 20.70 -10.35 22.70
C ASP A 964 21.29 -9.72 23.95
N GLY A 965 22.40 -10.26 24.44
CA GLY A 965 23.01 -9.86 25.72
C GLY A 965 23.37 -8.37 25.79
N MET A 966 23.90 -7.78 24.72
CA MET A 966 24.27 -6.36 24.71
C MET A 966 23.07 -5.40 24.81
N SER A 967 21.84 -5.90 24.61
CA SER A 967 20.60 -5.12 24.64
C SER A 967 19.96 -4.99 26.03
N TYR A 968 20.36 -5.85 26.97
CA TYR A 968 19.74 -5.97 28.30
C TYR A 968 20.28 -5.00 29.38
N PRO A 969 21.60 -4.68 29.48
CA PRO A 969 22.15 -3.89 30.59
C PRO A 969 21.46 -2.55 30.85
N GLY A 970 21.03 -1.85 29.79
CA GLY A 970 20.31 -0.57 29.89
C GLY A 970 19.00 -0.64 30.67
N PRO A 971 17.95 -1.30 30.13
CA PRO A 971 16.66 -1.41 30.80
C PRO A 971 16.74 -2.22 32.12
N VAL A 972 17.59 -3.25 32.21
CA VAL A 972 17.75 -4.05 33.44
C VAL A 972 18.32 -3.20 34.57
N LEU A 973 19.34 -2.38 34.32
CA LEU A 973 19.89 -1.48 35.33
C LEU A 973 18.87 -0.42 35.77
N ALA A 974 18.12 0.16 34.83
CA ALA A 974 17.07 1.12 35.16
C ALA A 974 15.98 0.50 36.05
N ALA A 975 15.53 -0.72 35.71
CA ALA A 975 14.57 -1.47 36.50
C ALA A 975 15.11 -1.86 37.89
N LEU A 976 16.40 -2.20 38.01
CA LEU A 976 17.04 -2.47 39.31
C LEU A 976 17.12 -1.23 40.20
N ILE A 977 17.56 -0.09 39.65
CA ILE A 977 17.65 1.19 40.38
C ILE A 977 16.27 1.64 40.89
N MET A 978 15.22 1.45 40.07
CA MET A 978 13.84 1.78 40.45
C MET A 978 13.14 0.69 41.29
N GLY A 979 13.82 -0.41 41.65
CA GLY A 979 13.28 -1.48 42.50
C GLY A 979 12.27 -2.43 41.84
N GLN A 980 12.24 -2.51 40.51
CA GLN A 980 11.16 -3.11 39.72
C GLN A 980 11.37 -4.58 39.30
N ARG A 981 12.40 -5.28 39.80
CA ARG A 981 12.66 -6.71 39.50
C ARG A 981 11.39 -7.57 39.73
N SER A 982 10.67 -7.34 40.83
CA SER A 982 9.43 -8.07 41.16
C SER A 982 8.23 -7.69 40.29
N ALA A 983 8.11 -6.42 39.86
CA ALA A 983 7.04 -5.99 38.94
C ALA A 983 7.28 -6.52 37.51
N TRP A 984 8.55 -6.68 37.12
CA TRP A 984 8.93 -7.37 35.89
C TRP A 984 8.53 -8.85 35.93
N ASN A 985 8.61 -9.52 37.08
CA ASN A 985 8.16 -10.90 37.28
C ASN A 985 8.82 -11.90 36.30
N HIS A 986 10.13 -11.73 36.06
CA HIS A 986 10.96 -12.68 35.33
C HIS A 986 12.42 -12.56 35.78
N GLU A 987 12.77 -13.22 36.89
CA GLU A 987 14.06 -13.00 37.55
C GLU A 987 15.25 -13.39 36.66
N ALA A 988 15.16 -14.51 35.93
CA ALA A 988 16.25 -15.05 35.11
C ALA A 988 16.88 -14.06 34.13
N LEU A 989 16.15 -13.05 33.61
CA LEU A 989 16.71 -11.99 32.77
C LEU A 989 17.75 -11.14 33.53
N PHE A 990 17.46 -10.78 34.77
CA PHE A 990 18.32 -9.94 35.60
C PHE A 990 19.60 -10.71 35.93
N ASP A 991 19.45 -11.95 36.41
CA ASP A 991 20.52 -12.86 36.79
C ASP A 991 21.42 -13.20 35.57
N TYR A 992 20.79 -13.43 34.41
CA TYR A 992 21.50 -13.65 33.15
C TYR A 992 22.29 -12.42 32.70
N THR A 993 21.76 -11.21 32.91
CA THR A 993 22.44 -9.98 32.45
C THR A 993 23.76 -9.75 33.20
N ASP A 994 23.81 -10.02 34.51
CA ASP A 994 25.07 -9.99 35.28
C ASP A 994 26.07 -11.04 34.78
N ARG A 995 25.62 -12.31 34.65
CA ARG A 995 26.43 -13.43 34.14
C ARG A 995 26.98 -13.14 32.75
N TYR A 996 26.15 -12.60 31.86
CA TYR A 996 26.54 -12.18 30.52
C TYR A 996 27.63 -11.12 30.57
N VAL A 997 27.46 -10.02 31.30
CA VAL A 997 28.47 -8.95 31.37
C VAL A 997 29.80 -9.47 31.94
N ALA A 998 29.77 -10.24 33.03
CA ALA A 998 30.97 -10.80 33.65
C ALA A 998 31.71 -11.76 32.69
N TRP A 999 30.98 -12.68 32.07
CA TRP A 999 31.53 -13.67 31.14
C TRP A 999 32.02 -13.02 29.83
N SER A 1000 31.31 -12.02 29.31
CA SER A 1000 31.73 -11.24 28.15
C SER A 1000 33.05 -10.51 28.38
N LEU A 1001 33.25 -9.89 29.55
CA LEU A 1001 34.50 -9.23 29.89
C LEU A 1001 35.66 -10.24 30.04
N ALA A 1002 35.40 -11.40 30.66
CA ALA A 1002 36.40 -12.45 30.83
C ALA A 1002 36.81 -13.10 29.49
N TRP A 1003 35.84 -13.41 28.62
CA TRP A 1003 36.10 -14.01 27.31
C TRP A 1003 36.81 -13.04 26.35
N ASN A 1004 36.45 -11.75 26.41
CA ASN A 1004 36.93 -10.73 25.48
C ASN A 1004 37.97 -9.80 26.11
N ALA A 1005 38.82 -10.33 27.00
CA ALA A 1005 39.86 -9.57 27.74
C ALA A 1005 40.91 -8.84 26.87
N GLY A 1006 40.87 -9.00 25.54
CA GLY A 1006 41.69 -8.27 24.56
C GLY A 1006 40.93 -7.23 23.72
N TYR A 1007 39.65 -6.99 23.98
CA TYR A 1007 38.85 -5.97 23.29
C TYR A 1007 39.34 -4.55 23.61
N SER A 1008 39.13 -3.62 22.68
CA SER A 1008 39.31 -2.20 22.97
C SER A 1008 38.15 -1.68 23.83
N GLN A 1009 38.33 -0.49 24.42
CA GLN A 1009 37.24 0.16 25.15
C GLN A 1009 36.00 0.39 24.28
N GLN A 1010 36.19 0.70 22.99
CA GLN A 1010 35.11 0.90 22.03
C GLN A 1010 34.35 -0.40 21.73
N ASP A 1011 35.05 -1.54 21.66
CA ASP A 1011 34.41 -2.85 21.46
C ASP A 1011 33.60 -3.27 22.69
N ILE A 1012 34.11 -2.99 23.90
CA ILE A 1012 33.38 -3.18 25.16
C ILE A 1012 32.13 -2.28 25.21
N ASP A 1013 32.29 -0.99 24.87
CA ASP A 1013 31.19 -0.01 24.85
C ASP A 1013 30.05 -0.48 23.94
N VAL A 1014 30.36 -0.98 22.73
CA VAL A 1014 29.37 -1.43 21.75
C VAL A 1014 28.83 -2.83 22.07
N TYR A 1015 29.70 -3.85 22.09
CA TYR A 1015 29.29 -5.26 22.01
C TYR A 1015 28.95 -5.91 23.37
N ILE A 1016 29.10 -5.18 24.48
CA ILE A 1016 28.72 -5.68 25.83
C ILE A 1016 27.62 -4.80 26.45
N TYR A 1017 27.65 -3.47 26.23
CA TYR A 1017 26.75 -2.52 26.91
C TYR A 1017 25.80 -1.73 26.00
N GLY A 1018 25.92 -1.84 24.67
CA GLY A 1018 25.10 -1.09 23.71
C GLY A 1018 25.35 0.43 23.72
N GLY A 1019 26.45 0.90 24.31
CA GLY A 1019 26.88 2.29 24.31
C GLY A 1019 27.76 2.68 25.51
N ALA A 1020 28.70 3.59 25.26
CA ALA A 1020 29.64 4.12 26.25
C ALA A 1020 28.97 4.78 27.47
N PHE A 1021 27.77 5.35 27.29
CA PHE A 1021 26.94 5.89 28.37
C PHE A 1021 26.37 4.78 29.26
N GLN A 1022 25.80 3.73 28.65
CA GLN A 1022 25.19 2.63 29.38
C GLN A 1022 26.23 1.83 30.18
N ARG A 1023 27.46 1.68 29.66
CA ARG A 1023 28.59 1.18 30.46
C ARG A 1023 28.91 2.10 31.64
N ALA A 1024 29.06 3.40 31.42
CA ALA A 1024 29.42 4.33 32.50
C ALA A 1024 28.35 4.36 33.62
N MET A 1025 27.07 4.21 33.27
CA MET A 1025 25.99 3.99 34.24
C MET A 1025 26.11 2.65 34.98
N TRP A 1026 26.43 1.57 34.27
CA TRP A 1026 26.61 0.24 34.87
C TRP A 1026 27.77 0.20 35.87
N GLU A 1027 28.95 0.71 35.47
CA GLU A 1027 30.14 0.80 36.33
C GLU A 1027 29.90 1.67 37.58
N ALA A 1028 29.14 2.76 37.45
CA ALA A 1028 28.84 3.65 38.57
C ALA A 1028 27.77 3.10 39.53
N TYR A 1029 26.71 2.46 39.00
CA TYR A 1029 25.49 2.21 39.77
C TYR A 1029 25.08 0.74 39.93
N ARG A 1030 25.57 -0.20 39.11
CA ARG A 1030 25.18 -1.62 39.25
C ARG A 1030 25.51 -2.16 40.64
N ALA A 1031 26.68 -1.83 41.18
CA ALA A 1031 27.14 -2.28 42.50
C ALA A 1031 26.34 -1.69 43.69
N THR A 1032 25.49 -0.69 43.46
CA THR A 1032 24.59 -0.13 44.50
C THR A 1032 23.22 -0.80 44.54
N CYS A 1033 22.84 -1.50 43.46
CA CYS A 1033 21.63 -2.31 43.41
C CYS A 1033 21.87 -3.65 44.15
N PRO A 1034 20.82 -4.35 44.60
CA PRO A 1034 20.95 -5.66 45.25
C PRO A 1034 21.81 -6.66 44.43
N PRO A 1035 22.46 -7.64 45.09
CA PRO A 1035 22.97 -8.81 44.39
C PRO A 1035 21.79 -9.53 43.73
N VAL A 1036 21.98 -9.97 42.49
CA VAL A 1036 20.93 -10.57 41.66
C VAL A 1036 21.29 -12.02 41.41
N TRP A 1037 22.45 -12.26 40.80
CA TRP A 1037 23.14 -13.55 40.77
C TRP A 1037 24.36 -13.55 41.72
N SER A 1038 24.78 -14.73 42.17
CA SER A 1038 26.03 -14.95 42.93
C SER A 1038 26.74 -16.20 42.40
N GLU A 1039 28.02 -16.05 42.06
CA GLU A 1039 28.96 -17.16 41.78
C GLU A 1039 29.24 -18.01 43.04
#